data_AF-A0AAV5NK92-F1
#
_entry.id   AF-A0AAV5NK92-F1
#
_cell.length_a   1.000
_cell.length_b   1.000
_cell.length_c   1.000
_cell.angle_alpha   90.00
_cell.angle_beta   90.00
_cell.angle_gamma   90.00
#
_symmetry.space_group_name_H-M   'P 1'
#
loop_
_entity.id
_entity.type
_entity.pdbx_description
1 polymer ?
#
loop_
_entity_poly.entity_id
_entity_poly.type
_entity_poly.pdbx_seq_one_letter_code
_entity_poly.pdbx_strand_id
1 'polypeptide(L)'
;MPYTENVSIDGFEKEALTILLNLSSSYQADRCSNWLDVARAKNYLQNIDNLDASLAEIKWFHTHNLKFPDCRVKGQRIIAKALSTSESFISSVGLDNGWGWSHNSAFYRHPIWLLNPFSWRSKSVSVLSLIQEENQDWLSLLQEFGLTVTQLAHIQNSLLVELRDEIFPNSVSAYSKQLRFPWRGDYVSITPVVSHAMQRELELRSRNKESKLRFVSSSLPNSASIGNLCGSLGGHIKVLDYPLGVKSNLNKTLNVNRQKSGRYFDDYQVTNSRICQVLNHLIGVRPLKTKKQRERARLVQSRILRKQIALWMLPLLELRDIQDAVPNRQQLKHDDSLAQAFLTLPASEFPSLANDFNRHLHFVFQENRFTAKFAYHPNLMSVAKAQISWLLEELSQPSEPQELEPAEQYIYLSFFRVQDAIAMSSPYLSGIPSMAAFWGFMHQYQREFNQLVGGDCKFEFSSFSLYVRSENIKPSAKLSEPNSVAKKRVISNAKRPTILGQRLSDLEIDLIIRVESQNRISDFLSELKAALPVVLAGGSVFQPLISSQIDWLKTFSSKSELFHVLKGEPANGRWLFPSETQPQSFDELEQLLSGDSNRIPISIGYHLLEYPTARDNSLTERHAYAENALGIAKRLNPIDVRFGGRDHFFNHAFWSLEYSGEAILIKKLRD
;
A
#
# COMPACT_ATOMS: atom_id res chain seq x y z
N MET A 1 -9.25 -25.17 10.14
CA MET A 1 -8.69 -24.68 8.86
C MET A 1 -7.93 -23.40 9.13
N PRO A 2 -6.84 -23.09 8.40
CA PRO A 2 -5.86 -22.08 8.82
C PRO A 2 -6.35 -20.61 8.75
N TYR A 3 -7.58 -20.35 8.32
CA TYR A 3 -8.13 -18.99 8.12
C TYR A 3 -9.03 -18.48 9.25
N THR A 4 -9.28 -19.30 10.29
CA THR A 4 -10.08 -18.93 11.47
C THR A 4 -9.23 -18.98 12.73
N GLU A 5 -9.68 -18.29 13.77
CA GLU A 5 -9.07 -18.39 15.10
C GLU A 5 -9.00 -19.85 15.54
N ASN A 6 -7.96 -20.15 16.32
CA ASN A 6 -7.74 -21.49 16.81
C ASN A 6 -8.83 -21.88 17.79
N VAL A 7 -9.41 -23.05 17.59
CA VAL A 7 -10.37 -23.64 18.53
C VAL A 7 -9.59 -24.21 19.72
N SER A 8 -10.03 -23.90 20.95
CA SER A 8 -9.47 -24.53 22.15
C SER A 8 -9.98 -25.96 22.29
N ILE A 9 -9.06 -26.90 22.52
CA ILE A 9 -9.38 -28.34 22.61
C ILE A 9 -8.98 -28.96 23.95
N ASP A 10 -8.73 -28.14 24.98
CA ASP A 10 -8.34 -28.61 26.30
C ASP A 10 -9.39 -29.58 26.88
N GLY A 11 -8.98 -30.83 27.15
CA GLY A 11 -9.86 -31.89 27.64
C GLY A 11 -10.70 -32.62 26.59
N PHE A 12 -10.53 -32.27 25.30
CA PHE A 12 -11.21 -32.90 24.16
C PHE A 12 -10.22 -33.33 23.07
N GLU A 13 -9.01 -33.73 23.47
CA GLU A 13 -7.91 -34.07 22.57
C GLU A 13 -8.28 -35.22 21.63
N LYS A 14 -8.96 -36.23 22.16
CA LYS A 14 -9.39 -37.42 21.41
C LYS A 14 -10.44 -37.09 20.35
N GLU A 15 -11.41 -36.27 20.71
CA GLU A 15 -12.46 -35.78 19.80
C GLU A 15 -11.84 -34.92 18.69
N ALA A 16 -10.90 -34.03 19.04
CA ALA A 16 -10.20 -33.20 18.08
C ALA A 16 -9.42 -34.04 17.06
N LEU A 17 -8.65 -35.03 17.52
CA LEU A 17 -7.93 -35.95 16.62
C LEU A 17 -8.88 -36.75 15.72
N THR A 18 -9.99 -37.22 16.28
CA THR A 18 -11.05 -37.94 15.52
C THR A 18 -11.57 -37.09 14.37
N ILE A 19 -11.90 -35.81 14.64
CA ILE A 19 -12.38 -34.88 13.61
C ILE A 19 -11.32 -34.64 12.54
N LEU A 20 -10.07 -34.41 12.93
CA LEU A 20 -8.96 -34.16 12.00
C LEU A 20 -8.70 -35.33 11.04
N LEU A 21 -8.73 -36.56 11.56
CA LEU A 21 -8.58 -37.78 10.76
C LEU A 21 -9.78 -37.98 9.85
N ASN A 22 -11.00 -37.77 10.35
CA ASN A 22 -12.21 -37.90 9.56
C ASN A 22 -12.28 -36.86 8.42
N LEU A 23 -11.81 -35.62 8.65
CA LEU A 23 -11.66 -34.60 7.60
C LEU A 23 -10.67 -35.03 6.51
N SER A 24 -9.57 -35.70 6.89
CA SER A 24 -8.56 -36.21 5.95
C SER A 24 -9.07 -37.41 5.15
N SER A 25 -9.95 -38.22 5.75
CA SER A 25 -10.58 -39.39 5.12
C SER A 25 -11.74 -39.06 4.19
N SER A 26 -12.36 -37.87 4.33
CA SER A 26 -13.60 -37.52 3.64
C SER A 26 -13.34 -37.06 2.20
N TYR A 27 -14.05 -37.63 1.23
CA TYR A 27 -13.99 -37.21 -0.17
C TYR A 27 -15.33 -37.42 -0.88
N GLN A 28 -15.47 -36.94 -2.12
CA GLN A 28 -16.78 -36.83 -2.78
C GLN A 28 -17.54 -38.16 -2.88
N ALA A 29 -16.86 -39.30 -3.03
CA ALA A 29 -17.49 -40.62 -3.11
C ALA A 29 -17.69 -41.30 -1.74
N ASP A 30 -17.04 -40.82 -0.68
CA ASP A 30 -17.19 -41.31 0.70
C ASP A 30 -17.20 -40.11 1.65
N ARG A 31 -18.37 -39.46 1.71
CA ARG A 31 -18.59 -38.31 2.58
C ARG A 31 -18.82 -38.77 4.00
N CYS A 32 -18.02 -38.25 4.93
CA CYS A 32 -18.21 -38.48 6.35
C CYS A 32 -19.54 -37.86 6.83
N SER A 33 -20.43 -38.68 7.39
CA SER A 33 -21.72 -38.24 7.96
C SER A 33 -21.60 -37.86 9.45
N ASN A 34 -20.70 -38.52 10.18
CA ASN A 34 -20.42 -38.26 11.60
C ASN A 34 -18.94 -37.95 11.81
N TRP A 35 -18.60 -36.70 12.16
CA TRP A 35 -17.21 -36.27 12.36
C TRP A 35 -16.55 -36.84 13.62
N LEU A 36 -17.34 -37.38 14.55
CA LEU A 36 -16.86 -38.04 15.78
C LEU A 36 -16.82 -39.58 15.64
N ASP A 37 -16.88 -40.11 14.42
CA ASP A 37 -16.73 -41.54 14.18
C ASP A 37 -15.28 -41.99 14.45
N VAL A 38 -15.06 -42.55 15.63
CA VAL A 38 -13.75 -43.06 16.07
C VAL A 38 -13.31 -44.27 15.25
N ALA A 39 -14.24 -45.13 14.82
CA ALA A 39 -13.89 -46.33 14.05
C ALA A 39 -13.35 -45.95 12.67
N ARG A 40 -14.00 -44.99 12.00
CA ARG A 40 -13.52 -44.42 10.74
C ARG A 40 -12.14 -43.77 10.87
N ALA A 41 -11.94 -42.97 11.92
CA ALA A 41 -10.66 -42.32 12.18
C ALA A 41 -9.52 -43.34 12.41
N LYS A 42 -9.78 -44.41 13.19
CA LYS A 42 -8.83 -45.51 13.40
C LYS A 42 -8.52 -46.24 12.08
N ASN A 43 -9.53 -46.57 11.30
CA ASN A 43 -9.35 -47.23 10.00
C ASN A 43 -8.51 -46.39 9.03
N TYR A 44 -8.67 -45.07 9.05
CA TYR A 44 -7.86 -44.17 8.22
C TYR A 44 -6.37 -44.25 8.57
N LEU A 45 -6.05 -44.22 9.86
CA LEU A 45 -4.68 -44.18 10.36
C LEU A 45 -3.98 -45.55 10.33
N GLN A 46 -4.74 -46.64 10.50
CA GLN A 46 -4.24 -48.02 10.37
C GLN A 46 -3.91 -48.40 8.92
N ASN A 47 -4.53 -47.72 7.94
CA ASN A 47 -4.27 -47.97 6.54
C ASN A 47 -2.90 -47.36 6.14
N ILE A 48 -1.95 -48.24 5.82
CA ILE A 48 -0.58 -47.89 5.44
C ILE A 48 -0.56 -46.95 4.23
N ASP A 49 -1.40 -47.17 3.22
CA ASP A 49 -1.43 -46.34 2.01
C ASP A 49 -1.83 -44.89 2.32
N ASN A 50 -2.74 -44.68 3.27
CA ASN A 50 -3.15 -43.35 3.70
C ASN A 50 -2.02 -42.64 4.45
N LEU A 51 -1.33 -43.37 5.32
CA LEU A 51 -0.21 -42.85 6.09
C LEU A 51 0.96 -42.47 5.17
N ASP A 52 1.33 -43.35 4.23
CA ASP A 52 2.38 -43.11 3.24
C ASP A 52 2.03 -41.92 2.33
N ALA A 53 0.76 -41.77 1.95
CA ALA A 53 0.29 -40.61 1.21
C ALA A 53 0.41 -39.30 2.01
N SER A 54 0.12 -39.31 3.32
CA SER A 54 0.35 -38.15 4.19
C SER A 54 1.83 -37.83 4.34
N LEU A 55 2.68 -38.85 4.54
CA LEU A 55 4.13 -38.70 4.67
C LEU A 55 4.77 -38.14 3.39
N ALA A 56 4.33 -38.63 2.22
CA ALA A 56 4.81 -38.16 0.93
C ALA A 56 4.54 -36.66 0.68
N GLU A 57 3.59 -36.06 1.41
CA GLU A 57 3.21 -34.67 1.26
C GLU A 57 3.95 -33.70 2.22
N ILE A 58 4.65 -34.21 3.23
CA ILE A 58 5.44 -33.41 4.19
C ILE A 58 6.48 -32.56 3.46
N LYS A 59 7.10 -33.12 2.40
CA LYS A 59 8.09 -32.42 1.57
C LYS A 59 7.56 -31.20 0.82
N TRP A 60 6.25 -30.95 0.87
CA TRP A 60 5.59 -29.77 0.26
C TRP A 60 5.08 -28.77 1.29
N PHE A 61 5.43 -28.96 2.57
CA PHE A 61 5.20 -27.96 3.59
C PHE A 61 6.14 -26.78 3.36
N HIS A 62 5.64 -25.58 3.63
CA HIS A 62 6.35 -24.34 3.36
C HIS A 62 6.00 -23.26 4.37
N THR A 63 6.91 -22.31 4.57
CA THR A 63 6.60 -21.04 5.24
C THR A 63 6.18 -19.96 4.24
N HIS A 64 6.69 -20.04 3.00
CA HIS A 64 6.37 -19.12 1.91
C HIS A 64 5.84 -19.86 0.68
N ASN A 65 4.70 -19.42 0.16
CA ASN A 65 4.03 -20.06 -0.96
C ASN A 65 4.56 -19.54 -2.30
N LEU A 66 5.43 -20.33 -2.94
CA LEU A 66 5.96 -20.05 -4.28
C LEU A 66 4.90 -20.12 -5.40
N LYS A 67 3.79 -20.83 -5.17
CA LYS A 67 2.70 -20.95 -6.16
C LYS A 67 1.71 -19.80 -6.12
N PHE A 68 1.87 -18.85 -5.20
CA PHE A 68 0.98 -17.71 -5.14
C PHE A 68 1.49 -16.59 -6.08
N PRO A 69 0.66 -16.04 -6.98
CA PRO A 69 -0.69 -16.46 -7.35
C PRO A 69 -0.73 -17.50 -8.50
N ASP A 70 0.42 -17.90 -9.06
CA ASP A 70 0.49 -18.83 -10.20
C ASP A 70 0.71 -20.31 -9.80
N CYS A 71 -0.35 -21.10 -9.90
CA CYS A 71 -0.35 -22.53 -9.59
C CYS A 71 0.58 -23.39 -10.48
N ARG A 72 1.17 -22.84 -11.56
CA ARG A 72 2.06 -23.56 -12.47
C ARG A 72 3.47 -23.75 -11.92
N VAL A 73 3.86 -23.03 -10.88
CA VAL A 73 5.12 -23.29 -10.17
C VAL A 73 5.05 -24.70 -9.58
N LYS A 74 6.04 -25.54 -9.88
CA LYS A 74 6.06 -26.98 -9.54
C LYS A 74 7.42 -27.38 -9.01
N GLY A 75 7.43 -28.34 -8.09
CA GLY A 75 8.66 -28.99 -7.63
C GLY A 75 9.54 -28.13 -6.71
N GLN A 76 9.03 -27.00 -6.21
CA GLN A 76 9.80 -26.05 -5.41
C GLN A 76 9.02 -25.66 -4.16
N ARG A 77 9.73 -25.47 -3.04
CA ARG A 77 9.21 -24.97 -1.77
C ARG A 77 10.24 -24.03 -1.12
N ILE A 78 9.77 -23.21 -0.19
CA ILE A 78 10.62 -22.39 0.68
C ILE A 78 10.25 -22.64 2.13
N ILE A 79 11.26 -22.97 2.93
CA ILE A 79 11.22 -22.96 4.38
C ILE A 79 12.28 -21.96 4.80
N ALA A 80 11.85 -20.85 5.36
CA ALA A 80 12.74 -19.76 5.75
C ALA A 80 12.04 -18.86 6.77
N LYS A 81 12.86 -18.17 7.55
CA LYS A 81 12.47 -16.98 8.33
C LYS A 81 13.09 -15.78 7.65
N ALA A 82 12.41 -14.63 7.71
CA ALA A 82 13.00 -13.41 7.19
C ALA A 82 14.22 -13.00 8.03
N LEU A 83 15.18 -12.34 7.39
CA LEU A 83 16.41 -11.93 8.05
C LEU A 83 16.13 -10.95 9.19
N SER A 84 16.96 -10.96 10.23
CA SER A 84 16.77 -10.04 11.36
C SER A 84 17.18 -8.62 10.96
N THR A 85 16.31 -7.64 11.17
CA THR A 85 16.57 -6.24 10.82
C THR A 85 16.24 -5.30 11.97
N SER A 86 16.92 -4.15 12.04
CA SER A 86 16.62 -3.06 12.98
C SER A 86 15.55 -2.09 12.44
N GLU A 87 15.16 -2.24 11.18
CA GLU A 87 14.22 -1.35 10.51
C GLU A 87 12.77 -1.70 10.89
N SER A 88 11.96 -0.66 11.10
CA SER A 88 10.55 -0.84 11.45
C SER A 88 9.68 -0.92 10.19
N PHE A 89 9.04 -2.06 9.98
CA PHE A 89 8.00 -2.29 8.99
C PHE A 89 7.28 -3.61 9.30
N ILE A 90 6.11 -3.84 8.70
CA ILE A 90 5.37 -5.08 8.90
C ILE A 90 5.87 -6.13 7.91
N SER A 91 6.28 -7.26 8.45
CA SER A 91 6.71 -8.47 7.75
C SER A 91 6.33 -9.71 8.56
N SER A 92 6.72 -10.91 8.10
CA SER A 92 6.41 -12.15 8.82
C SER A 92 7.13 -12.31 10.17
N VAL A 93 8.18 -11.53 10.44
CA VAL A 93 8.98 -11.63 11.67
C VAL A 93 8.16 -11.43 12.95
N GLY A 94 7.16 -10.55 12.92
CA GLY A 94 6.32 -10.23 14.08
C GLY A 94 5.14 -11.18 14.28
N LEU A 95 5.05 -12.27 13.52
CA LEU A 95 3.91 -13.21 13.53
C LEU A 95 4.33 -14.60 13.98
N ASP A 96 3.36 -15.35 14.50
CA ASP A 96 3.56 -16.76 14.81
C ASP A 96 3.89 -17.55 13.54
N ASN A 97 4.91 -18.40 13.63
CA ASN A 97 5.29 -19.30 12.54
C ASN A 97 4.08 -20.19 12.17
N GLY A 98 3.76 -20.21 10.88
CA GLY A 98 2.65 -20.99 10.34
C GLY A 98 3.10 -21.84 9.15
N TRP A 99 2.79 -23.14 9.21
CA TRP A 99 3.05 -24.06 8.12
C TRP A 99 1.89 -24.06 7.11
N GLY A 100 2.23 -23.80 5.85
CA GLY A 100 1.36 -24.00 4.71
C GLY A 100 1.68 -25.29 3.97
N TRP A 101 0.78 -25.73 3.09
CA TRP A 101 1.05 -26.81 2.13
C TRP A 101 0.68 -26.38 0.71
N SER A 102 1.52 -26.73 -0.25
CA SER A 102 1.28 -26.42 -1.67
C SER A 102 1.90 -27.47 -2.59
N HIS A 103 1.06 -28.34 -3.14
CA HIS A 103 1.44 -29.32 -4.15
C HIS A 103 0.36 -29.48 -5.21
N ASN A 104 -0.41 -30.57 -5.19
CA ASN A 104 -1.44 -30.87 -6.18
C ASN A 104 -2.78 -31.08 -5.47
N SER A 105 -3.85 -30.46 -5.98
CA SER A 105 -5.19 -30.55 -5.39
C SER A 105 -5.69 -31.98 -5.14
N ALA A 106 -5.18 -32.98 -5.88
CA ALA A 106 -5.51 -34.39 -5.65
C ALA A 106 -5.09 -34.88 -4.24
N PHE A 107 -4.01 -34.34 -3.68
CA PHE A 107 -3.47 -34.74 -2.38
C PHE A 107 -3.87 -33.81 -1.23
N TYR A 108 -4.69 -32.80 -1.51
CA TYR A 108 -5.08 -31.73 -0.57
C TYR A 108 -5.57 -32.23 0.80
N ARG A 109 -6.23 -33.40 0.84
CA ARG A 109 -6.82 -33.96 2.05
C ARG A 109 -5.79 -34.58 3.03
N HIS A 110 -4.69 -35.10 2.52
CA HIS A 110 -3.75 -35.90 3.31
C HIS A 110 -2.98 -35.08 4.37
N PRO A 111 -2.63 -33.81 4.13
CA PRO A 111 -1.98 -32.95 5.13
C PRO A 111 -2.91 -32.41 6.22
N ILE A 112 -4.23 -32.54 6.09
CA ILE A 112 -5.22 -31.85 6.95
C ILE A 112 -5.00 -32.18 8.43
N TRP A 113 -4.83 -33.46 8.78
CA TRP A 113 -4.70 -33.86 10.18
C TRP A 113 -3.37 -33.43 10.81
N LEU A 114 -2.32 -33.25 10.00
CA LEU A 114 -1.00 -32.79 10.47
C LEU A 114 -0.95 -31.26 10.64
N LEU A 115 -1.44 -30.51 9.65
CA LEU A 115 -1.17 -29.08 9.52
C LEU A 115 -2.16 -28.14 10.19
N ASN A 116 -3.39 -28.60 10.48
CA ASN A 116 -4.39 -27.70 11.02
C ASN A 116 -4.01 -27.23 12.44
N PRO A 117 -3.92 -25.90 12.66
CA PRO A 117 -3.63 -25.37 13.98
C PRO A 117 -4.87 -25.39 14.88
N PHE A 118 -4.65 -25.58 16.18
CA PHE A 118 -5.62 -25.50 17.26
C PHE A 118 -4.95 -24.92 18.52
N SER A 119 -5.75 -24.53 19.51
CA SER A 119 -5.26 -24.02 20.79
C SER A 119 -5.27 -25.16 21.81
N TRP A 120 -4.11 -25.48 22.38
CA TRP A 120 -3.98 -26.47 23.45
C TRP A 120 -3.03 -25.92 24.51
N ARG A 121 -3.47 -25.95 25.77
CA ARG A 121 -2.77 -25.36 26.93
C ARG A 121 -2.35 -23.90 26.67
N SER A 122 -3.27 -23.13 26.08
CA SER A 122 -3.07 -21.72 25.68
C SER A 122 -1.97 -21.48 24.64
N LYS A 123 -1.52 -22.51 23.91
CA LYS A 123 -0.57 -22.39 22.80
C LYS A 123 -1.22 -22.77 21.47
N SER A 124 -0.88 -22.03 20.41
CA SER A 124 -1.21 -22.41 19.03
C SER A 124 -0.29 -23.54 18.58
N VAL A 125 -0.82 -24.77 18.50
CA VAL A 125 -0.09 -25.97 18.10
C VAL A 125 -0.82 -26.70 16.99
N SER A 126 -0.14 -27.66 16.35
CA SER A 126 -0.75 -28.62 15.44
C SER A 126 -0.24 -30.02 15.76
N VAL A 127 -0.87 -31.06 15.21
CA VAL A 127 -0.39 -32.43 15.40
C VAL A 127 1.06 -32.56 14.90
N LEU A 128 1.41 -31.86 13.82
CA LEU A 128 2.79 -31.76 13.33
C LEU A 128 3.75 -31.25 14.41
N SER A 129 3.46 -30.10 15.03
CA SER A 129 4.36 -29.51 16.03
C SER A 129 4.44 -30.38 17.29
N LEU A 130 3.34 -31.00 17.69
CA LEU A 130 3.30 -31.89 18.86
C LEU A 130 4.10 -33.17 18.66
N ILE A 131 4.16 -33.71 17.43
CA ILE A 131 5.04 -34.83 17.08
C ILE A 131 6.51 -34.38 17.11
N GLN A 132 6.82 -33.18 16.61
CA GLN A 132 8.17 -32.61 16.64
C GLN A 132 8.67 -32.33 18.07
N GLU A 133 7.77 -31.92 18.96
CA GLU A 133 8.05 -31.68 20.39
C GLU A 133 8.07 -32.96 21.25
N GLU A 134 7.89 -34.14 20.64
CA GLU A 134 7.83 -35.44 21.33
C GLU A 134 6.82 -35.49 22.49
N ASN A 135 5.68 -34.84 22.32
CA ASN A 135 4.68 -34.73 23.37
C ASN A 135 4.03 -36.08 23.70
N GLN A 136 4.25 -36.57 24.93
CA GLN A 136 3.82 -37.92 25.35
C GLN A 136 2.30 -38.11 25.30
N ASP A 137 1.51 -37.09 25.67
CA ASP A 137 0.04 -37.18 25.66
C ASP A 137 -0.46 -37.46 24.24
N TRP A 138 0.02 -36.69 23.26
CA TRP A 138 -0.37 -36.85 21.86
C TRP A 138 0.21 -38.09 21.19
N LEU A 139 1.45 -38.48 21.53
CA LEU A 139 2.04 -39.73 21.03
C LEU A 139 1.25 -40.95 21.52
N SER A 140 0.85 -40.98 22.80
CA SER A 140 0.00 -42.06 23.33
C SER A 140 -1.37 -42.10 22.66
N LEU A 141 -1.97 -40.94 22.39
CA LEU A 141 -3.24 -40.83 21.69
C LEU A 141 -3.14 -41.35 20.24
N LEU A 142 -2.08 -41.00 19.52
CA LEU A 142 -1.81 -41.51 18.17
C LEU A 142 -1.64 -43.05 18.15
N GLN A 143 -1.02 -43.63 19.19
CA GLN A 143 -0.95 -45.09 19.36
C GLN A 143 -2.33 -45.71 19.61
N GLU A 144 -3.18 -45.06 20.42
CA GLU A 144 -4.57 -45.51 20.67
C GLU A 144 -5.39 -45.55 19.36
N PHE A 145 -5.08 -44.66 18.41
CA PHE A 145 -5.71 -44.62 17.09
C PHE A 145 -5.11 -45.61 16.08
N GLY A 146 -4.08 -46.37 16.46
CA GLY A 146 -3.56 -47.50 15.69
C GLY A 146 -2.18 -47.30 15.07
N LEU A 147 -1.45 -46.21 15.38
CA LEU A 147 -0.05 -46.09 14.96
C LEU A 147 0.86 -46.97 15.81
N THR A 148 1.67 -47.78 15.14
CA THR A 148 2.73 -48.55 15.80
C THR A 148 3.88 -47.63 16.22
N VAL A 149 4.64 -48.04 17.24
CA VAL A 149 5.86 -47.33 17.69
C VAL A 149 6.86 -47.15 16.54
N THR A 150 6.98 -48.14 15.67
CA THR A 150 7.83 -48.10 14.47
C THR A 150 7.36 -47.06 13.45
N GLN A 151 6.05 -46.93 13.24
CA GLN A 151 5.50 -45.91 12.34
C GLN A 151 5.67 -44.49 12.91
N LEU A 152 5.48 -44.32 14.22
CA LEU A 152 5.74 -43.02 14.88
C LEU A 152 7.19 -42.58 14.74
N ALA A 153 8.13 -43.50 15.01
CA ALA A 153 9.55 -43.25 14.81
C ALA A 153 9.86 -42.90 13.33
N HIS A 154 9.19 -43.56 12.38
CA HIS A 154 9.32 -43.24 10.96
C HIS A 154 8.79 -41.84 10.60
N ILE A 155 7.65 -41.42 11.17
CA ILE A 155 7.09 -40.07 10.99
C ILE A 155 8.06 -39.04 11.55
N GLN A 156 8.53 -39.22 12.79
CA GLN A 156 9.49 -38.31 13.43
C GLN A 156 10.77 -38.16 12.60
N ASN A 157 11.35 -39.27 12.14
CA ASN A 157 12.52 -39.26 11.27
C ASN A 157 12.24 -38.52 9.95
N SER A 158 11.08 -38.74 9.32
CA SER A 158 10.69 -38.05 8.09
C SER A 158 10.55 -36.54 8.31
N LEU A 159 9.98 -36.13 9.44
CA LEU A 159 9.84 -34.73 9.81
C LEU A 159 11.20 -34.05 10.02
N LEU A 160 12.13 -34.70 10.72
CA LEU A 160 13.48 -34.18 10.94
C LEU A 160 14.27 -34.04 9.63
N VAL A 161 14.10 -34.98 8.69
CA VAL A 161 14.80 -34.95 7.40
C VAL A 161 14.22 -33.88 6.46
N GLU A 162 12.89 -33.78 6.40
CA GLU A 162 12.17 -32.95 5.41
C GLU A 162 11.90 -31.52 5.86
N LEU A 163 11.88 -31.24 7.17
CA LEU A 163 11.62 -29.90 7.74
C LEU A 163 12.88 -29.33 8.40
N ARG A 164 13.96 -29.22 7.61
CA ARG A 164 15.17 -28.49 8.02
C ARG A 164 14.88 -27.00 8.24
N ASP A 165 15.73 -26.35 9.03
CA ASP A 165 15.54 -24.94 9.43
C ASP A 165 15.40 -23.98 8.23
N GLU A 166 16.20 -24.16 7.17
CA GLU A 166 16.15 -23.34 5.96
C GLU A 166 16.29 -24.19 4.68
N ILE A 167 15.38 -23.99 3.74
CA ILE A 167 15.34 -24.65 2.43
C ILE A 167 14.95 -23.63 1.37
N PHE A 168 15.83 -23.46 0.38
CA PHE A 168 15.59 -22.67 -0.83
C PHE A 168 15.80 -23.52 -2.08
N PRO A 169 15.06 -23.28 -3.18
CA PRO A 169 15.30 -23.97 -4.44
C PRO A 169 16.59 -23.47 -5.10
N ASN A 170 17.32 -24.39 -5.75
CA ASN A 170 18.58 -24.09 -6.46
C ASN A 170 18.39 -23.35 -7.79
N SER A 171 17.16 -23.28 -8.29
CA SER A 171 16.82 -22.63 -9.56
C SER A 171 15.54 -21.82 -9.43
N VAL A 172 15.49 -20.64 -10.02
CA VAL A 172 14.24 -19.86 -10.08
C VAL A 172 13.30 -20.48 -11.13
N SER A 173 12.03 -20.65 -10.78
CA SER A 173 11.01 -21.12 -11.72
C SER A 173 10.73 -20.07 -12.80
N ALA A 174 10.56 -20.52 -14.06
CA ALA A 174 10.20 -19.65 -15.18
C ALA A 174 8.83 -18.94 -15.01
N TYR A 175 7.98 -19.42 -14.09
CA TYR A 175 6.69 -18.79 -13.76
C TYR A 175 6.77 -17.85 -12.56
N SER A 176 7.92 -17.77 -11.88
CA SER A 176 8.13 -16.84 -10.77
C SER A 176 8.53 -15.47 -11.30
N LYS A 177 7.97 -14.42 -10.68
CA LYS A 177 8.34 -13.03 -11.02
C LYS A 177 9.72 -12.73 -10.46
N GLN A 178 10.56 -12.09 -11.26
CA GLN A 178 11.87 -11.59 -10.83
C GLN A 178 11.92 -10.08 -11.02
N LEU A 179 12.46 -9.39 -10.04
CA LEU A 179 12.69 -7.94 -10.03
C LEU A 179 14.19 -7.67 -9.91
N ARG A 180 14.67 -6.57 -10.49
CA ARG A 180 16.10 -6.23 -10.48
C ARG A 180 16.31 -4.89 -9.79
N PHE A 181 17.18 -4.87 -8.78
CA PHE A 181 17.51 -3.68 -7.98
C PHE A 181 19.00 -3.34 -8.05
N PRO A 182 19.38 -2.06 -8.05
CA PRO A 182 20.77 -1.65 -7.81
C PRO A 182 21.27 -2.21 -6.47
N TRP A 183 22.48 -2.75 -6.46
CA TRP A 183 23.09 -3.35 -5.28
C TRP A 183 24.62 -3.33 -5.36
N ARG A 184 25.28 -2.57 -4.47
CA ARG A 184 26.76 -2.52 -4.34
C ARG A 184 27.50 -2.33 -5.68
N GLY A 185 27.03 -1.39 -6.50
CA GLY A 185 27.65 -1.06 -7.79
C GLY A 185 27.24 -1.95 -8.97
N ASP A 186 26.42 -2.97 -8.74
CA ASP A 186 25.82 -3.81 -9.79
C ASP A 186 24.32 -4.00 -9.51
N TYR A 187 23.74 -5.15 -9.90
CA TYR A 187 22.33 -5.45 -9.72
C TYR A 187 22.09 -6.80 -9.04
N VAL A 188 21.11 -6.82 -8.14
CA VAL A 188 20.58 -8.05 -7.51
C VAL A 188 19.20 -8.37 -8.06
N SER A 189 18.96 -9.65 -8.31
CA SER A 189 17.64 -10.19 -8.67
C SER A 189 16.89 -10.62 -7.42
N ILE A 190 15.61 -10.29 -7.34
CA ILE A 190 14.77 -10.69 -6.21
C ILE A 190 13.51 -11.36 -6.75
N THR A 191 13.18 -12.51 -6.17
CA THR A 191 11.87 -13.14 -6.37
C THR A 191 10.98 -12.88 -5.15
N PRO A 192 9.97 -12.01 -5.26
CA PRO A 192 9.03 -11.79 -4.18
C PRO A 192 8.13 -13.01 -3.98
N VAL A 193 8.09 -13.52 -2.75
CA VAL A 193 7.30 -14.68 -2.33
C VAL A 193 6.33 -14.29 -1.22
N VAL A 194 5.33 -15.13 -1.00
CA VAL A 194 4.22 -14.81 -0.11
C VAL A 194 4.31 -15.63 1.15
N SER A 195 4.56 -14.98 2.28
CA SER A 195 4.49 -15.59 3.61
C SER A 195 3.08 -16.10 3.91
N HIS A 196 3.01 -17.36 4.33
CA HIS A 196 1.77 -18.00 4.76
C HIS A 196 1.22 -17.36 6.04
N ALA A 197 2.10 -17.04 7.00
CA ALA A 197 1.74 -16.41 8.27
C ALA A 197 1.05 -15.05 8.04
N MET A 198 1.61 -14.23 7.15
CA MET A 198 1.02 -12.93 6.77
C MET A 198 -0.38 -13.08 6.15
N GLN A 199 -0.57 -14.03 5.24
CA GLN A 199 -1.91 -14.25 4.64
C GLN A 199 -2.91 -14.75 5.68
N ARG A 200 -2.50 -15.69 6.54
CA ARG A 200 -3.32 -16.21 7.64
C ARG A 200 -3.76 -15.08 8.57
N GLU A 201 -2.84 -14.21 8.99
CA GLU A 201 -3.13 -13.11 9.90
C GLU A 201 -4.17 -12.13 9.32
N LEU A 202 -4.06 -11.78 8.04
CA LEU A 202 -5.05 -10.93 7.37
C LEU A 202 -6.43 -11.59 7.30
N GLU A 203 -6.48 -12.91 7.06
CA GLU A 203 -7.74 -13.65 7.06
C GLU A 203 -8.39 -13.67 8.45
N LEU A 204 -7.61 -13.87 9.52
CA LEU A 204 -8.09 -13.80 10.90
C LEU A 204 -8.67 -12.42 11.21
N ARG A 205 -7.89 -11.37 10.96
CA ARG A 205 -8.31 -9.98 11.22
C ARG A 205 -9.50 -9.54 10.40
N SER A 206 -9.67 -10.06 9.18
CA SER A 206 -10.83 -9.76 8.35
C SER A 206 -12.14 -10.35 8.89
N ARG A 207 -12.05 -11.39 9.72
CA ARG A 207 -13.20 -12.06 10.37
C ARG A 207 -13.44 -11.59 11.79
N ASN A 208 -12.42 -11.03 12.45
CA ASN A 208 -12.57 -10.40 13.74
C ASN A 208 -13.40 -9.11 13.61
N LYS A 209 -14.51 -9.02 14.36
CA LYS A 209 -15.41 -7.87 14.37
C LYS A 209 -14.81 -6.63 15.05
N GLU A 210 -13.78 -6.82 15.89
CA GLU A 210 -13.10 -5.74 16.61
C GLU A 210 -12.08 -5.01 15.72
N SER A 211 -11.61 -5.66 14.67
CA SER A 211 -10.65 -5.10 13.70
C SER A 211 -11.27 -3.95 12.92
N LYS A 212 -10.61 -2.79 12.95
CA LYS A 212 -10.96 -1.58 12.19
C LYS A 212 -10.27 -1.52 10.83
N LEU A 213 -9.46 -2.52 10.50
CA LEU A 213 -8.79 -2.59 9.20
C LEU A 213 -9.82 -2.83 8.09
N ARG A 214 -9.55 -2.28 6.90
CA ARG A 214 -10.43 -2.40 5.73
C ARG A 214 -9.92 -3.49 4.81
N PHE A 215 -10.82 -4.33 4.32
CA PHE A 215 -10.48 -5.48 3.49
C PHE A 215 -11.30 -5.53 2.20
N VAL A 216 -10.69 -6.06 1.15
CA VAL A 216 -11.33 -6.44 -0.11
C VAL A 216 -11.02 -7.90 -0.45
N SER A 217 -11.91 -8.56 -1.18
CA SER A 217 -11.71 -9.94 -1.63
C SER A 217 -11.02 -9.96 -3.00
N SER A 218 -9.97 -10.76 -3.11
CA SER A 218 -9.31 -11.12 -4.36
C SER A 218 -9.71 -12.55 -4.75
N SER A 219 -10.00 -12.78 -6.04
CA SER A 219 -10.47 -14.08 -6.55
C SER A 219 -9.34 -14.80 -7.27
N LEU A 220 -9.00 -15.99 -6.77
CA LEU A 220 -7.97 -16.86 -7.32
C LEU A 220 -8.59 -18.16 -7.84
N PRO A 221 -8.63 -18.36 -9.16
CA PRO A 221 -9.05 -19.64 -9.73
C PRO A 221 -8.04 -20.75 -9.43
N ASN A 222 -8.49 -22.01 -9.50
CA ASN A 222 -7.67 -23.20 -9.18
C ASN A 222 -7.04 -23.15 -7.77
N SER A 223 -7.75 -22.57 -6.80
CA SER A 223 -7.27 -22.30 -5.45
C SER A 223 -6.67 -23.50 -4.71
N ALA A 224 -7.25 -24.69 -4.86
CA ALA A 224 -6.73 -25.93 -4.27
C ALA A 224 -5.35 -26.34 -4.81
N SER A 225 -4.97 -25.91 -6.02
CA SER A 225 -3.63 -26.13 -6.59
C SER A 225 -2.61 -25.07 -6.17
N ILE A 226 -3.06 -23.93 -5.64
CA ILE A 226 -2.20 -22.86 -5.12
C ILE A 226 -1.73 -23.20 -3.71
N GLY A 227 -2.59 -23.75 -2.87
CA GLY A 227 -2.22 -24.22 -1.53
C GLY A 227 -3.41 -24.40 -0.59
N ASN A 228 -3.13 -24.90 0.61
CA ASN A 228 -4.15 -25.22 1.63
C ASN A 228 -4.99 -24.00 2.05
N LEU A 229 -4.37 -22.84 2.28
CA LEU A 229 -5.08 -21.62 2.68
C LEU A 229 -6.02 -21.13 1.58
N CYS A 230 -5.50 -20.99 0.35
CA CYS A 230 -6.30 -20.58 -0.80
C CYS A 230 -7.45 -21.56 -1.07
N GLY A 231 -7.19 -22.87 -1.03
CA GLY A 231 -8.19 -23.92 -1.24
C GLY A 231 -9.29 -23.90 -0.18
N SER A 232 -8.93 -23.70 1.09
CA SER A 232 -9.88 -23.59 2.20
C SER A 232 -10.85 -22.42 2.04
N LEU A 233 -10.42 -21.35 1.38
CA LEU A 233 -11.20 -20.14 1.12
C LEU A 233 -11.97 -20.17 -0.22
N GLY A 234 -11.89 -21.28 -0.97
CA GLY A 234 -12.47 -21.35 -2.31
C GLY A 234 -11.81 -20.38 -3.31
N GLY A 235 -10.62 -19.86 -2.99
CA GLY A 235 -9.92 -18.85 -3.80
C GLY A 235 -10.26 -17.40 -3.47
N HIS A 236 -11.10 -17.14 -2.47
CA HIS A 236 -11.44 -15.78 -2.04
C HIS A 236 -10.54 -15.32 -0.89
N ILE A 237 -9.42 -14.67 -1.22
CA ILE A 237 -8.47 -14.16 -0.24
C ILE A 237 -8.74 -12.69 0.09
N LYS A 238 -8.70 -12.36 1.37
CA LYS A 238 -8.84 -11.01 1.92
C LYS A 238 -7.49 -10.31 1.93
N VAL A 239 -7.48 -9.09 1.39
CA VAL A 239 -6.32 -8.19 1.39
C VAL A 239 -6.74 -6.83 1.92
N LEU A 240 -5.80 -6.06 2.46
CA LEU A 240 -6.05 -4.71 2.94
C LEU A 240 -6.50 -3.81 1.78
N ASP A 241 -7.53 -2.97 1.98
CA ASP A 241 -8.06 -2.07 0.94
C ASP A 241 -7.96 -0.61 1.36
N TYR A 242 -6.95 0.07 0.82
CA TYR A 242 -6.63 1.46 1.12
C TYR A 242 -6.39 2.28 -0.16
N PRO A 243 -7.44 2.50 -0.98
CA PRO A 243 -7.39 3.49 -2.05
C PRO A 243 -7.14 4.89 -1.47
N LEU A 244 -6.50 5.76 -2.24
CA LEU A 244 -6.31 7.17 -1.92
C LEU A 244 -7.66 7.89 -1.85
N GLY A 245 -8.63 7.44 -2.65
CA GLY A 245 -9.98 8.01 -2.70
C GLY A 245 -10.03 9.33 -3.45
N VAL A 246 -9.11 9.54 -4.38
CA VAL A 246 -9.00 10.74 -5.20
C VAL A 246 -9.84 10.56 -6.46
N LYS A 247 -11.00 11.21 -6.55
CA LYS A 247 -11.85 11.09 -7.73
C LYS A 247 -11.57 12.22 -8.72
N SER A 248 -11.35 11.88 -9.99
CA SER A 248 -11.35 12.86 -11.09
C SER A 248 -12.74 13.48 -11.16
N ASN A 249 -12.88 14.72 -10.68
CA ASN A 249 -14.09 15.50 -10.85
C ASN A 249 -13.77 16.64 -11.81
N LEU A 250 -13.84 16.37 -13.11
CA LEU A 250 -13.80 17.39 -14.18
C LEU A 250 -14.85 18.50 -13.94
N ASN A 251 -15.98 18.14 -13.32
CA ASN A 251 -17.05 19.07 -12.97
C ASN A 251 -16.80 19.91 -11.71
N LYS A 252 -15.69 19.69 -10.98
CA LYS A 252 -15.35 20.43 -9.75
C LYS A 252 -14.10 21.30 -9.87
N THR A 253 -13.50 21.42 -11.05
CA THR A 253 -12.56 22.53 -11.26
C THR A 253 -13.31 23.83 -11.03
N LEU A 254 -12.73 24.74 -10.27
CA LEU A 254 -13.42 25.94 -9.80
C LEU A 254 -13.92 26.83 -10.92
N ASN A 255 -13.23 26.87 -12.07
CA ASN A 255 -13.75 27.56 -13.25
C ASN A 255 -15.11 27.00 -13.70
N VAL A 256 -15.31 25.69 -13.67
CA VAL A 256 -16.57 25.04 -14.05
C VAL A 256 -17.62 25.20 -12.95
N ASN A 257 -17.23 25.10 -11.68
CA ASN A 257 -18.15 25.38 -10.57
C ASN A 257 -18.57 26.87 -10.55
N ARG A 258 -17.66 27.80 -10.83
CA ARG A 258 -17.92 29.24 -10.94
C ARG A 258 -18.82 29.57 -12.11
N GLN A 259 -18.59 28.96 -13.28
CA GLN A 259 -19.50 29.07 -14.42
C GLN A 259 -20.92 28.57 -14.09
N LYS A 260 -21.05 27.62 -13.16
CA LYS A 260 -22.34 27.06 -12.73
C LYS A 260 -23.00 27.77 -11.54
N SER A 261 -22.23 28.26 -10.56
CA SER A 261 -22.73 28.77 -9.27
C SER A 261 -22.45 30.25 -9.02
N GLY A 262 -21.49 30.86 -9.74
CA GLY A 262 -21.03 32.23 -9.52
C GLY A 262 -20.27 32.47 -8.21
N ARG A 263 -20.03 31.45 -7.37
CA ARG A 263 -19.41 31.63 -6.03
C ARG A 263 -17.89 31.56 -6.07
N TYR A 264 -17.24 32.40 -5.25
CA TYR A 264 -15.78 32.47 -5.07
C TYR A 264 -15.25 31.64 -3.89
N PHE A 265 -16.13 31.00 -3.13
CA PHE A 265 -15.82 30.28 -1.90
C PHE A 265 -16.50 28.90 -1.86
N ASP A 266 -15.88 27.93 -1.17
CA ASP A 266 -16.48 26.61 -0.94
C ASP A 266 -17.16 26.53 0.44
N ASP A 267 -18.38 27.05 0.53
CA ASP A 267 -19.15 27.15 1.78
C ASP A 267 -19.36 25.80 2.47
N TYR A 268 -19.28 24.67 1.74
CA TYR A 268 -19.40 23.34 2.34
C TYR A 268 -18.29 23.04 3.35
N GLN A 269 -17.09 23.58 3.15
CA GLN A 269 -15.94 23.36 4.05
C GLN A 269 -16.20 23.93 5.45
N VAL A 270 -16.95 25.02 5.52
CA VAL A 270 -17.28 25.72 6.77
C VAL A 270 -18.68 25.39 7.30
N THR A 271 -19.48 24.61 6.57
CA THR A 271 -20.85 24.24 6.96
C THR A 271 -21.12 22.76 7.20
N ASN A 272 -20.13 21.88 6.97
CA ASN A 272 -20.31 20.43 7.15
C ASN A 272 -20.47 19.99 8.64
N SER A 273 -20.91 18.75 8.85
CA SER A 273 -21.14 18.21 10.21
C SER A 273 -19.86 18.13 11.05
N ARG A 274 -18.71 17.86 10.42
CA ARG A 274 -17.41 17.77 11.09
C ARG A 274 -16.98 19.13 11.63
N ILE A 275 -17.09 20.20 10.85
CA ILE A 275 -16.76 21.55 11.32
C ILE A 275 -17.75 22.03 12.37
N CYS A 276 -19.04 21.70 12.25
CA CYS A 276 -20.01 21.96 13.32
C CYS A 276 -19.56 21.34 14.67
N GLN A 277 -18.96 20.15 14.67
CA GLN A 277 -18.38 19.57 15.88
C GLN A 277 -17.19 20.40 16.38
N VAL A 278 -16.26 20.80 15.52
CA VAL A 278 -15.11 21.67 15.86
C VAL A 278 -15.58 22.97 16.51
N LEU A 279 -16.55 23.65 15.89
CA LEU A 279 -17.13 24.90 16.37
C LEU A 279 -17.82 24.74 17.74
N ASN A 280 -18.58 23.66 17.95
CA ASN A 280 -19.16 23.34 19.26
C ASN A 280 -18.08 23.15 20.34
N HIS A 281 -16.94 22.54 20.02
CA HIS A 281 -15.83 22.39 20.96
C HIS A 281 -15.16 23.73 21.28
N LEU A 282 -14.99 24.60 20.29
CA LEU A 282 -14.41 25.94 20.48
C LEU A 282 -15.30 26.86 21.33
N ILE A 283 -16.62 26.70 21.25
CA ILE A 283 -17.59 27.45 22.05
C ILE A 283 -17.73 26.92 23.48
N GLY A 284 -17.26 25.68 23.74
CA GLY A 284 -17.21 25.10 25.08
C GLY A 284 -18.40 24.19 25.44
N VAL A 285 -19.16 23.69 24.45
CA VAL A 285 -20.34 22.84 24.67
C VAL A 285 -20.01 21.50 25.34
N ARG A 286 -18.76 21.02 25.21
CA ARG A 286 -18.25 19.80 25.88
C ARG A 286 -17.06 20.14 26.78
N PRO A 287 -17.25 20.36 28.09
CA PRO A 287 -16.15 20.72 28.98
C PRO A 287 -15.25 19.50 29.24
N LEU A 288 -13.97 19.60 28.86
CA LEU A 288 -12.94 18.64 29.26
C LEU A 288 -12.59 18.82 30.75
N LYS A 289 -12.15 17.75 31.42
CA LYS A 289 -11.97 17.71 32.89
C LYS A 289 -10.83 18.60 33.41
N THR A 290 -9.76 18.85 32.64
CA THR A 290 -8.59 19.64 33.10
C THR A 290 -8.26 20.83 32.20
N LYS A 291 -7.69 21.91 32.79
CA LYS A 291 -7.29 23.13 32.06
C LYS A 291 -6.25 22.87 30.95
N LYS A 292 -5.22 22.07 31.23
CA LYS A 292 -4.20 21.67 30.23
C LYS A 292 -4.81 20.90 29.04
N GLN A 293 -5.78 20.02 29.29
CA GLN A 293 -6.49 19.32 28.21
C GLN A 293 -7.36 20.26 27.38
N ARG A 294 -8.01 21.26 28.02
CA ARG A 294 -8.79 22.29 27.30
C ARG A 294 -7.91 23.14 26.38
N GLU A 295 -6.75 23.57 26.86
CA GLU A 295 -5.80 24.36 26.06
C GLU A 295 -5.27 23.56 24.87
N ARG A 296 -4.82 22.31 25.09
CA ARG A 296 -4.39 21.42 24.01
C ARG A 296 -5.50 21.14 23.00
N ALA A 297 -6.71 20.84 23.46
CA ALA A 297 -7.84 20.62 22.59
C ALA A 297 -8.18 21.87 21.78
N ARG A 298 -8.19 23.06 22.40
CA ARG A 298 -8.47 24.33 21.71
C ARG A 298 -7.44 24.62 20.63
N LEU A 299 -6.16 24.34 20.87
CA LEU A 299 -5.10 24.46 19.85
C LEU A 299 -5.35 23.51 18.67
N VAL A 300 -5.64 22.24 18.93
CA VAL A 300 -5.96 21.25 17.88
C VAL A 300 -7.20 21.66 17.08
N GLN A 301 -8.27 22.06 17.75
CA GLN A 301 -9.51 22.51 17.09
C GLN A 301 -9.29 23.80 16.27
N SER A 302 -8.47 24.73 16.77
CA SER A 302 -8.13 25.96 16.03
C SER A 302 -7.32 25.66 14.77
N ARG A 303 -6.41 24.67 14.81
CA ARG A 303 -5.68 24.19 13.62
C ARG A 303 -6.63 23.55 12.60
N ILE A 304 -7.62 22.76 13.07
CA ILE A 304 -8.64 22.18 12.18
C ILE A 304 -9.49 23.30 11.56
N LEU A 305 -9.92 24.29 12.34
CA LEU A 305 -10.69 25.43 11.85
C LEU A 305 -9.90 26.20 10.79
N ARG A 306 -8.62 26.53 11.07
CA ARG A 306 -7.72 27.18 10.11
C ARG A 306 -7.64 26.41 8.79
N LYS A 307 -7.46 25.09 8.85
CA LYS A 307 -7.45 24.24 7.66
C LYS A 307 -8.76 24.31 6.87
N GLN A 308 -9.90 24.32 7.54
CA GLN A 308 -11.20 24.45 6.85
C GLN A 308 -11.41 25.84 6.25
N ILE A 309 -10.96 26.90 6.92
CA ILE A 309 -10.98 28.27 6.38
C ILE A 309 -10.08 28.38 5.15
N ALA A 310 -8.90 27.76 5.19
CA ALA A 310 -8.05 27.69 4.01
C ALA A 310 -8.69 26.92 2.86
N LEU A 311 -9.35 25.78 3.13
CA LEU A 311 -10.13 25.03 2.12
C LEU A 311 -11.32 25.83 1.58
N TRP A 312 -11.90 26.71 2.41
CA TRP A 312 -12.98 27.61 2.01
C TRP A 312 -12.49 28.75 1.10
N MET A 313 -11.32 29.32 1.39
CA MET A 313 -10.64 30.36 0.59
C MET A 313 -9.89 29.81 -0.62
N LEU A 314 -9.58 28.52 -0.62
CA LEU A 314 -8.84 27.83 -1.67
C LEU A 314 -9.29 28.17 -3.08
N PRO A 315 -10.60 28.34 -3.37
CA PRO A 315 -10.98 28.67 -4.72
C PRO A 315 -10.44 30.00 -5.23
N LEU A 316 -10.41 30.97 -4.34
CA LEU A 316 -9.86 32.29 -4.57
C LEU A 316 -8.33 32.23 -4.74
N LEU A 317 -7.67 31.37 -3.96
CA LEU A 317 -6.22 31.14 -4.05
C LEU A 317 -5.82 30.52 -5.39
N GLU A 318 -6.50 29.45 -5.82
CA GLU A 318 -6.24 28.81 -7.13
C GLU A 318 -6.49 29.80 -8.28
N LEU A 319 -7.51 30.66 -8.19
CA LEU A 319 -7.77 31.69 -9.20
C LEU A 319 -6.65 32.71 -9.31
N ARG A 320 -6.08 33.13 -8.17
CA ARG A 320 -4.94 34.04 -8.14
C ARG A 320 -3.69 33.38 -8.73
N ASP A 321 -3.40 32.14 -8.33
CA ASP A 321 -2.25 31.39 -8.86
C ASP A 321 -2.34 31.25 -10.39
N ILE A 322 -3.55 31.08 -10.96
CA ILE A 322 -3.78 31.06 -12.42
C ILE A 322 -3.54 32.43 -13.07
N GLN A 323 -3.95 33.53 -12.43
CA GLN A 323 -3.71 34.89 -12.93
C GLN A 323 -2.22 35.23 -12.92
N ASP A 324 -1.52 34.88 -11.85
CA ASP A 324 -0.08 35.09 -11.71
C ASP A 324 0.70 34.26 -12.75
N ALA A 325 0.23 33.06 -13.10
CA ALA A 325 0.86 32.20 -14.11
C ALA A 325 0.65 32.67 -15.57
N VAL A 326 -0.38 33.46 -15.86
CA VAL A 326 -0.70 33.94 -17.23
C VAL A 326 -1.00 35.45 -17.21
N PRO A 327 0.04 36.31 -17.19
CA PRO A 327 -0.10 37.75 -16.96
C PRO A 327 -0.85 38.54 -18.06
N ASN A 328 -1.12 37.93 -19.23
CA ASN A 328 -1.70 38.61 -20.40
C ASN A 328 -3.21 38.40 -20.63
N ARG A 329 -3.95 37.79 -19.68
CA ARG A 329 -5.42 37.79 -19.77
C ARG A 329 -5.97 39.10 -19.23
N GLN A 330 -6.84 39.76 -20.01
CA GLN A 330 -7.59 40.95 -19.58
C GLN A 330 -8.17 40.70 -18.18
N GLN A 331 -7.89 41.60 -17.23
CA GLN A 331 -8.42 41.54 -15.87
C GLN A 331 -9.96 41.51 -15.96
N LEU A 332 -10.53 40.33 -15.77
CA LEU A 332 -11.97 40.16 -15.73
C LEU A 332 -12.47 40.88 -14.47
N LYS A 333 -13.45 41.77 -14.62
CA LYS A 333 -14.17 42.32 -13.45
C LYS A 333 -14.97 41.20 -12.82
N HIS A 334 -14.79 41.01 -11.51
CA HIS A 334 -15.48 40.02 -10.70
C HIS A 334 -16.64 40.68 -9.93
N ASP A 335 -17.79 40.01 -9.86
CA ASP A 335 -19.02 40.55 -9.24
C ASP A 335 -18.93 40.70 -7.70
N ASP A 336 -18.00 40.00 -7.05
CA ASP A 336 -17.79 40.03 -5.61
C ASP A 336 -16.64 41.00 -5.27
N SER A 337 -16.92 42.02 -4.48
CA SER A 337 -15.96 43.06 -4.11
C SER A 337 -14.78 42.52 -3.29
N LEU A 338 -15.01 41.52 -2.42
CA LEU A 338 -13.96 40.89 -1.64
C LEU A 338 -13.06 40.04 -2.52
N ALA A 339 -13.65 39.27 -3.44
CA ALA A 339 -12.90 38.46 -4.38
C ALA A 339 -12.07 39.33 -5.32
N GLN A 340 -12.64 40.41 -5.84
CA GLN A 340 -11.94 41.37 -6.68
C GLN A 340 -10.77 42.00 -5.93
N ALA A 341 -10.98 42.48 -4.70
CA ALA A 341 -9.92 43.08 -3.89
C ALA A 341 -8.77 42.10 -3.65
N PHE A 342 -9.08 40.84 -3.31
CA PHE A 342 -8.05 39.82 -3.10
C PHE A 342 -7.27 39.49 -4.37
N LEU A 343 -7.89 39.51 -5.55
CA LEU A 343 -7.20 39.19 -6.81
C LEU A 343 -6.32 40.35 -7.31
N THR A 344 -6.69 41.60 -7.04
CA THR A 344 -5.93 42.77 -7.52
C THR A 344 -4.87 43.28 -6.56
N LEU A 345 -5.02 43.08 -5.26
CA LEU A 345 -4.09 43.60 -4.27
C LEU A 345 -2.75 42.84 -4.29
N PRO A 346 -1.60 43.50 -4.05
CA PRO A 346 -0.33 42.82 -3.86
C PRO A 346 -0.37 41.93 -2.60
N ALA A 347 0.37 40.81 -2.63
CA ALA A 347 0.32 39.82 -1.55
C ALA A 347 0.71 40.41 -0.18
N SER A 348 1.58 41.43 -0.16
CA SER A 348 1.99 42.17 1.04
C SER A 348 0.83 42.87 1.77
N GLU A 349 -0.27 43.18 1.08
CA GLU A 349 -1.41 43.90 1.64
C GLU A 349 -2.58 42.99 2.05
N PHE A 350 -2.44 41.67 1.88
CA PHE A 350 -3.46 40.71 2.29
C PHE A 350 -3.97 40.83 3.72
N PRO A 351 -3.13 41.13 4.74
CA PRO A 351 -3.62 41.26 6.11
C PRO A 351 -4.71 42.33 6.27
N SER A 352 -4.79 43.33 5.38
CA SER A 352 -5.83 44.37 5.41
C SER A 352 -7.25 43.80 5.19
N LEU A 353 -7.39 42.71 4.43
CA LEU A 353 -8.67 42.09 4.09
C LEU A 353 -9.25 41.21 5.22
N ALA A 354 -8.51 41.01 6.32
CA ALA A 354 -8.90 40.06 7.38
C ALA A 354 -10.28 40.33 7.97
N ASN A 355 -10.68 41.61 8.10
CA ASN A 355 -12.01 41.97 8.61
C ASN A 355 -13.12 41.59 7.63
N ASP A 356 -12.90 41.77 6.34
CA ASP A 356 -13.91 41.52 5.31
C ASP A 356 -14.10 40.01 5.10
N PHE A 357 -13.02 39.23 5.08
CA PHE A 357 -13.10 37.76 5.13
C PHE A 357 -13.82 37.26 6.38
N ASN A 358 -13.57 37.87 7.56
CA ASN A 358 -14.25 37.47 8.78
C ASN A 358 -15.75 37.79 8.76
N ARG A 359 -16.15 38.94 8.21
CA ARG A 359 -17.56 39.29 7.98
C ARG A 359 -18.21 38.31 7.02
N HIS A 360 -17.56 38.01 5.90
CA HIS A 360 -18.08 37.07 4.91
C HIS A 360 -18.23 35.65 5.48
N LEU A 361 -17.25 35.17 6.26
CA LEU A 361 -17.35 33.87 6.94
C LEU A 361 -18.56 33.79 7.87
N HIS A 362 -18.80 34.84 8.68
CA HIS A 362 -19.96 34.85 9.57
C HIS A 362 -21.29 34.98 8.83
N PHE A 363 -21.30 35.66 7.68
CA PHE A 363 -22.46 35.68 6.78
C PHE A 363 -22.76 34.26 6.25
N VAL A 364 -21.74 33.52 5.80
CA VAL A 364 -21.88 32.12 5.37
C VAL A 364 -22.41 31.24 6.52
N PHE A 365 -21.94 31.45 7.75
CA PHE A 365 -22.49 30.74 8.91
C PHE A 365 -23.97 31.04 9.12
N GLN A 366 -24.39 32.29 8.95
CA GLN A 366 -25.76 32.76 9.15
C GLN A 366 -26.74 32.17 8.12
N GLU A 367 -26.34 32.08 6.85
CA GLU A 367 -27.21 31.55 5.78
C GLU A 367 -27.51 30.05 5.93
N ASN A 368 -26.60 29.28 6.52
CA ASN A 368 -26.76 27.84 6.64
C ASN A 368 -27.43 27.44 7.96
N ARG A 369 -28.53 26.68 7.87
CA ARG A 369 -29.33 26.20 9.01
C ARG A 369 -28.52 25.50 10.11
N PHE A 370 -27.47 24.77 9.77
CA PHE A 370 -26.66 24.02 10.74
C PHE A 370 -25.64 24.88 11.47
N THR A 371 -25.13 25.92 10.81
CA THR A 371 -24.09 26.82 11.36
C THR A 371 -24.61 28.16 11.85
N ALA A 372 -25.89 28.48 11.63
CA ALA A 372 -26.49 29.77 12.01
C ALA A 372 -26.25 30.12 13.48
N LYS A 373 -26.28 29.13 14.38
CA LYS A 373 -25.97 29.29 15.81
C LYS A 373 -24.54 29.72 16.14
N PHE A 374 -23.62 29.62 15.18
CA PHE A 374 -22.21 30.00 15.32
C PHE A 374 -21.91 31.37 14.72
N ALA A 375 -22.82 31.90 13.90
CA ALA A 375 -22.67 33.23 13.33
C ALA A 375 -22.58 34.27 14.45
N TYR A 376 -21.56 35.13 14.38
CA TYR A 376 -21.30 36.21 15.35
C TYR A 376 -21.25 35.78 16.82
N HIS A 377 -20.95 34.51 17.11
CA HIS A 377 -20.82 34.04 18.49
C HIS A 377 -19.58 34.68 19.15
N PRO A 378 -19.68 35.28 20.35
CA PRO A 378 -18.60 36.09 20.96
C PRO A 378 -17.30 35.30 21.17
N ASN A 379 -17.40 34.03 21.60
CA ASN A 379 -16.24 33.15 21.81
C ASN A 379 -15.57 32.69 20.50
N LEU A 380 -16.25 32.81 19.36
CA LEU A 380 -15.77 32.32 18.06
C LEU A 380 -15.24 33.47 17.19
N MET A 381 -15.84 34.66 17.26
CA MET A 381 -15.45 35.80 16.41
C MET A 381 -13.96 36.11 16.46
N SER A 382 -13.39 36.22 17.67
CA SER A 382 -11.95 36.50 17.83
C SER A 382 -11.08 35.34 17.34
N VAL A 383 -11.50 34.10 17.57
CA VAL A 383 -10.77 32.90 17.17
C VAL A 383 -10.76 32.75 15.64
N ALA A 384 -11.91 32.94 14.99
CA ALA A 384 -12.05 32.88 13.54
C ALA A 384 -11.23 33.98 12.86
N LYS A 385 -11.36 35.24 13.32
CA LYS A 385 -10.55 36.36 12.84
C LYS A 385 -9.05 36.10 13.00
N ALA A 386 -8.61 35.56 14.14
CA ALA A 386 -7.21 35.22 14.35
C ALA A 386 -6.71 34.15 13.36
N GLN A 387 -7.54 33.15 13.02
CA GLN A 387 -7.15 32.15 12.02
C GLN A 387 -7.10 32.74 10.61
N ILE A 388 -8.04 33.63 10.25
CA ILE A 388 -8.03 34.34 8.96
C ILE A 388 -6.79 35.25 8.84
N SER A 389 -6.51 36.02 9.90
CA SER A 389 -5.35 36.94 9.91
C SER A 389 -4.05 36.15 9.72
N TRP A 390 -3.90 35.06 10.47
CA TRP A 390 -2.75 34.15 10.31
C TRP A 390 -2.64 33.61 8.88
N LEU A 391 -3.74 33.20 8.24
CA LEU A 391 -3.72 32.70 6.87
C LEU A 391 -3.28 33.76 5.86
N LEU A 392 -3.75 35.00 6.02
CA LEU A 392 -3.40 36.11 5.13
C LEU A 392 -1.95 36.56 5.34
N GLU A 393 -1.46 36.55 6.58
CA GLU A 393 -0.06 36.80 6.91
C GLU A 393 0.86 35.76 6.27
N GLU A 394 0.48 34.48 6.34
CA GLU A 394 1.24 33.38 5.74
C GLU A 394 1.31 33.49 4.21
N LEU A 395 0.20 33.89 3.58
CA LEU A 395 0.15 34.15 2.15
C LEU A 395 0.90 35.44 1.74
N SER A 396 1.12 36.37 2.66
CA SER A 396 1.86 37.62 2.41
C SER A 396 3.37 37.47 2.54
N GLN A 397 3.87 36.34 3.05
CA GLN A 397 5.31 36.15 3.22
C GLN A 397 6.02 36.16 1.86
N PRO A 398 7.10 36.94 1.70
CA PRO A 398 7.87 36.97 0.46
C PRO A 398 8.47 35.58 0.20
N SER A 399 8.54 35.21 -1.09
CA SER A 399 9.26 34.00 -1.49
C SER A 399 10.72 34.16 -1.09
N GLU A 400 11.25 33.25 -0.27
CA GLU A 400 12.63 33.31 0.20
C GLU A 400 13.64 33.34 -0.96
N PRO A 401 14.80 33.99 -0.78
CA PRO A 401 15.80 34.17 -1.83
C PRO A 401 16.20 32.87 -2.53
N GLN A 402 16.53 33.00 -3.82
CA GLN A 402 17.05 31.92 -4.66
C GLN A 402 18.41 31.47 -4.13
N GLU A 403 18.46 30.33 -3.44
CA GLU A 403 19.70 29.58 -3.33
C GLU A 403 19.86 28.75 -4.61
N LEU A 404 20.86 29.13 -5.41
CA LEU A 404 21.38 28.32 -6.49
C LEU A 404 22.33 27.30 -5.86
N GLU A 405 21.83 26.12 -5.53
CA GLU A 405 22.74 25.00 -5.28
C GLU A 405 23.17 24.44 -6.64
N PRO A 406 24.46 24.56 -7.03
CA PRO A 406 24.88 24.32 -8.41
C PRO A 406 24.77 22.85 -8.87
N ALA A 407 24.49 21.90 -7.96
CA ALA A 407 24.45 20.47 -8.26
C ALA A 407 23.04 19.84 -8.25
N GLU A 408 22.04 20.49 -7.64
CA GLU A 408 20.70 19.94 -7.48
C GLU A 408 19.72 20.53 -8.51
N GLN A 409 19.13 19.65 -9.32
CA GLN A 409 18.14 20.01 -10.33
C GLN A 409 16.90 19.13 -10.19
N TYR A 410 15.78 19.57 -10.75
CA TYR A 410 14.52 18.84 -10.65
C TYR A 410 13.86 18.67 -12.02
N ILE A 411 13.33 17.48 -12.26
CA ILE A 411 12.43 17.20 -13.36
C ILE A 411 11.01 17.16 -12.78
N TYR A 412 10.10 17.90 -13.39
CA TYR A 412 8.68 17.87 -13.08
C TYR A 412 7.92 17.32 -14.28
N LEU A 413 7.33 16.14 -14.07
CA LEU A 413 6.49 15.45 -15.03
C LEU A 413 5.03 15.62 -14.60
N SER A 414 4.22 16.29 -15.41
CA SER A 414 2.85 16.65 -15.05
C SER A 414 1.80 16.00 -15.95
N PHE A 415 0.63 15.72 -15.36
CA PHE A 415 -0.56 15.18 -16.02
C PHE A 415 -0.33 13.84 -16.75
N PHE A 416 0.51 12.98 -16.18
CA PHE A 416 0.70 11.63 -16.69
C PHE A 416 -0.50 10.75 -16.39
N ARG A 417 -0.96 10.04 -17.41
CA ARG A 417 -2.08 9.11 -17.31
C ARG A 417 -1.52 7.71 -17.37
N VAL A 418 -1.76 6.95 -16.31
CA VAL A 418 -1.37 5.55 -16.24
C VAL A 418 -2.63 4.72 -16.29
N GLN A 419 -2.77 3.86 -17.29
CA GLN A 419 -3.93 3.00 -17.46
C GLN A 419 -3.58 1.56 -17.09
N ASP A 420 -4.54 0.85 -16.48
CA ASP A 420 -4.40 -0.56 -16.12
C ASP A 420 -3.15 -0.89 -15.26
N ALA A 421 -2.74 0.04 -14.39
CA ALA A 421 -1.69 -0.21 -13.40
C ALA A 421 -2.18 -1.21 -12.35
N ILE A 422 -1.30 -2.07 -11.84
CA ILE A 422 -1.69 -3.05 -10.82
C ILE A 422 -1.93 -2.33 -9.48
N ALA A 423 -3.18 -2.28 -9.03
CA ALA A 423 -3.57 -1.70 -7.74
C ALA A 423 -3.28 -2.65 -6.56
N MET A 424 -3.14 -3.94 -6.84
CA MET A 424 -2.66 -4.95 -5.88
C MET A 424 -1.14 -4.78 -5.69
N SER A 425 -0.73 -3.77 -4.92
CA SER A 425 0.66 -3.37 -4.74
C SER A 425 1.52 -4.43 -4.06
N SER A 426 0.90 -5.31 -3.28
CA SER A 426 1.48 -6.54 -2.78
C SER A 426 0.39 -7.62 -2.68
N PRO A 427 0.74 -8.88 -2.41
CA PRO A 427 -0.23 -9.92 -2.07
C PRO A 427 -1.12 -9.60 -0.86
N TYR A 428 -0.76 -8.58 -0.08
CA TYR A 428 -1.39 -8.19 1.19
C TYR A 428 -2.20 -6.89 1.10
N LEU A 429 -1.99 -6.06 0.07
CA LEU A 429 -2.49 -4.69 0.00
C LEU A 429 -3.00 -4.33 -1.41
N SER A 430 -4.17 -3.70 -1.43
CA SER A 430 -4.84 -3.07 -2.56
C SER A 430 -4.94 -1.56 -2.33
N GLY A 431 -4.51 -0.75 -3.30
CA GLY A 431 -4.53 0.70 -3.23
C GLY A 431 -3.63 1.30 -4.31
N ILE A 432 -2.78 2.25 -3.91
CA ILE A 432 -1.75 2.78 -4.80
C ILE A 432 -0.73 1.68 -5.17
N PRO A 433 -0.21 1.64 -6.42
CA PRO A 433 0.90 0.76 -6.79
C PRO A 433 2.11 0.86 -5.85
N SER A 434 2.93 -0.19 -5.81
CA SER A 434 4.08 -0.25 -4.90
C SER A 434 5.06 0.89 -5.12
N MET A 435 5.68 1.39 -4.04
CA MET A 435 6.70 2.43 -4.17
C MET A 435 7.92 1.94 -4.94
N ALA A 436 8.21 0.64 -4.87
CA ALA A 436 9.23 0.00 -5.70
C ALA A 436 8.93 0.09 -7.21
N ALA A 437 7.66 0.14 -7.63
CA ALA A 437 7.31 0.34 -9.04
C ALA A 437 7.58 1.76 -9.52
N PHE A 438 7.32 2.77 -8.68
CA PHE A 438 7.66 4.17 -8.97
C PHE A 438 9.18 4.38 -9.02
N TRP A 439 9.91 3.79 -8.07
CA TRP A 439 11.37 3.78 -8.12
C TRP A 439 11.89 3.08 -9.38
N GLY A 440 11.34 1.92 -9.73
CA GLY A 440 11.70 1.19 -10.94
C GLY A 440 11.47 2.00 -12.22
N PHE A 441 10.37 2.75 -12.29
CA PHE A 441 10.10 3.68 -13.38
C PHE A 441 11.15 4.79 -13.45
N MET A 442 11.46 5.44 -12.33
CA MET A 442 12.48 6.49 -12.26
C MET A 442 13.86 5.96 -12.66
N HIS A 443 14.24 4.77 -12.19
CA HIS A 443 15.53 4.16 -12.49
C HIS A 443 15.64 3.73 -13.96
N GLN A 444 14.57 3.18 -14.54
CA GLN A 444 14.50 2.89 -15.98
C GLN A 444 14.70 4.19 -16.77
N TYR A 445 14.01 5.27 -16.36
CA TYR A 445 14.12 6.57 -17.00
C TYR A 445 15.55 7.12 -16.96
N GLN A 446 16.22 7.06 -15.80
CA GLN A 446 17.62 7.45 -15.64
C GLN A 446 18.54 6.67 -16.59
N ARG A 447 18.36 5.34 -16.69
CA ARG A 447 19.22 4.49 -17.51
C ARG A 447 19.07 4.79 -18.99
N GLU A 448 17.83 4.92 -19.47
CA GLU A 448 17.56 5.25 -20.88
C GLU A 448 18.04 6.66 -21.20
N PHE A 449 17.85 7.62 -20.30
CA PHE A 449 18.32 8.99 -20.47
C PHE A 449 19.85 9.07 -20.56
N ASN A 450 20.57 8.45 -19.63
CA ASN A 450 22.04 8.44 -19.66
C ASN A 450 22.60 7.71 -20.90
N GLN A 451 21.86 6.74 -21.45
CA GLN A 451 22.23 6.09 -22.72
C GLN A 451 22.08 7.04 -23.92
N LEU A 452 21.05 7.89 -23.95
CA LEU A 452 20.81 8.83 -25.03
C LEU A 452 21.74 10.04 -25.01
N VAL A 453 22.00 10.59 -23.82
CA VAL A 453 22.88 11.75 -23.70
C VAL A 453 24.30 11.42 -24.15
N GLY A 454 24.81 10.24 -23.76
CA GLY A 454 26.17 9.81 -24.09
C GLY A 454 27.27 10.72 -23.50
N GLY A 455 28.51 10.23 -23.44
CA GLY A 455 29.68 11.01 -23.00
C GLY A 455 29.98 10.99 -21.50
N ASP A 456 30.83 11.91 -21.04
CA ASP A 456 31.32 12.02 -19.65
C ASP A 456 30.26 12.54 -18.66
N CYS A 457 29.11 12.97 -19.16
CA CYS A 457 28.02 13.55 -18.36
C CYS A 457 27.18 12.43 -17.73
N LYS A 458 27.24 12.28 -16.40
CA LYS A 458 26.41 11.34 -15.64
C LYS A 458 25.33 12.09 -14.85
N PHE A 459 24.07 11.71 -15.07
CA PHE A 459 22.94 12.20 -14.29
C PHE A 459 22.45 11.11 -13.35
N GLU A 460 22.36 11.43 -12.06
CA GLU A 460 21.85 10.54 -11.03
C GLU A 460 20.47 11.00 -10.57
N PHE A 461 19.45 10.15 -10.70
CA PHE A 461 18.10 10.46 -10.23
C PHE A 461 18.00 9.90 -8.82
N SER A 462 18.20 10.75 -7.81
CA SER A 462 18.40 10.31 -6.43
C SER A 462 17.10 10.03 -5.68
N SER A 463 16.02 10.79 -5.97
CA SER A 463 14.74 10.62 -5.28
C SER A 463 13.56 11.14 -6.08
N PHE A 464 12.35 10.73 -5.69
CA PHE A 464 11.11 11.20 -6.32
C PHE A 464 10.04 11.63 -5.32
N SER A 465 9.17 12.55 -5.72
CA SER A 465 7.95 12.93 -4.98
C SER A 465 6.73 12.74 -5.87
N LEU A 466 5.62 12.32 -5.25
CA LEU A 466 4.44 11.85 -5.96
C LEU A 466 3.19 12.64 -5.59
N TYR A 467 2.54 13.16 -6.63
CA TYR A 467 1.22 13.77 -6.55
C TYR A 467 0.22 12.97 -7.35
N VAL A 468 -0.94 12.66 -6.76
CA VAL A 468 -2.01 11.91 -7.44
C VAL A 468 -3.21 12.82 -7.62
N ARG A 469 -3.52 13.15 -8.88
CA ARG A 469 -4.66 13.98 -9.30
C ARG A 469 -5.95 13.18 -9.33
N SER A 470 -5.89 11.93 -9.76
CA SER A 470 -7.05 11.04 -9.75
C SER A 470 -6.65 9.56 -9.68
N GLU A 471 -7.53 8.77 -9.08
CA GLU A 471 -7.41 7.33 -8.91
C GLU A 471 -8.77 6.67 -9.15
N ASN A 472 -8.78 5.66 -10.01
CA ASN A 472 -9.95 4.86 -10.29
C ASN A 472 -9.59 3.38 -10.30
N ILE A 473 -9.87 2.70 -9.19
CA ILE A 473 -9.60 1.27 -9.04
C ILE A 473 -10.82 0.46 -9.49
N LYS A 474 -10.63 -0.44 -10.45
CA LYS A 474 -11.64 -1.36 -10.96
C LYS A 474 -11.19 -2.81 -10.82
N PRO A 475 -12.08 -3.73 -10.42
CA PRO A 475 -11.81 -5.16 -10.58
C PRO A 475 -11.80 -5.49 -12.08
N SER A 476 -10.71 -6.06 -12.56
CA SER A 476 -10.52 -6.42 -13.98
C SER A 476 -9.54 -7.60 -14.08
N ALA A 477 -9.41 -8.19 -15.26
CA ALA A 477 -8.44 -9.25 -15.49
C ALA A 477 -7.78 -9.07 -16.86
N LYS A 478 -6.45 -9.13 -16.89
CA LYS A 478 -5.70 -9.11 -18.16
C LYS A 478 -5.83 -10.48 -18.81
N LEU A 479 -6.35 -10.51 -20.03
CA LEU A 479 -6.49 -11.75 -20.80
C LEU A 479 -5.12 -12.20 -21.28
N SER A 480 -4.62 -13.28 -20.68
CA SER A 480 -3.39 -13.92 -21.11
C SER A 480 -3.52 -14.53 -22.49
N GLU A 481 -2.45 -14.46 -23.28
CA GLU A 481 -2.37 -15.11 -24.60
C GLU A 481 -2.49 -16.63 -24.49
N PRO A 482 -3.09 -17.30 -25.49
CA PRO A 482 -3.05 -18.76 -25.59
C PRO A 482 -1.60 -19.25 -25.69
N ASN A 483 -1.16 -20.06 -24.72
CA ASN A 483 0.23 -20.52 -24.63
C ASN A 483 0.36 -22.06 -24.61
N SER A 484 -0.75 -22.78 -24.75
CA SER A 484 -0.76 -24.24 -24.75
C SER A 484 -1.85 -24.78 -25.68
N VAL A 485 -1.69 -26.01 -26.16
CA VAL A 485 -2.76 -26.73 -26.88
C VAL A 485 -3.61 -27.52 -25.89
N ALA A 486 -4.92 -27.62 -26.14
CA ALA A 486 -5.82 -28.36 -25.26
C ALA A 486 -5.45 -29.85 -25.14
N LYS A 487 -4.93 -30.45 -26.22
CA LYS A 487 -4.39 -31.82 -26.27
C LYS A 487 -3.05 -31.82 -27.01
N LYS A 488 -1.97 -32.30 -26.36
CA LYS A 488 -0.60 -32.26 -26.93
C LYS A 488 -0.38 -33.17 -28.15
N ARG A 489 -1.20 -34.21 -28.35
CA ARG A 489 -0.99 -35.27 -29.36
C ARG A 489 -2.11 -35.35 -30.41
N VAL A 490 -3.03 -34.39 -30.43
CA VAL A 490 -4.18 -34.33 -31.35
C VAL A 490 -4.39 -32.88 -31.77
N ILE A 491 -4.80 -32.65 -33.03
CA ILE A 491 -5.22 -31.31 -33.49
C ILE A 491 -6.29 -30.80 -32.53
N SER A 492 -5.99 -29.72 -31.84
CA SER A 492 -6.85 -29.18 -30.80
C SER A 492 -6.68 -27.67 -30.68
N ASN A 493 -7.72 -27.03 -30.17
CA ASN A 493 -7.73 -25.58 -30.00
C ASN A 493 -6.62 -25.13 -29.03
N ALA A 494 -6.06 -23.96 -29.32
CA ALA A 494 -5.19 -23.28 -28.38
C ALA A 494 -5.97 -22.90 -27.12
N LYS A 495 -5.36 -23.11 -25.96
CA LYS A 495 -5.90 -22.89 -24.63
C LYS A 495 -5.12 -21.76 -23.95
N ARG A 496 -5.88 -20.81 -23.39
CA ARG A 496 -5.34 -19.76 -22.52
C ARG A 496 -4.99 -20.33 -21.14
N PRO A 497 -3.92 -19.83 -20.50
CA PRO A 497 -3.71 -20.12 -19.10
C PRO A 497 -4.82 -19.49 -18.27
N THR A 498 -4.86 -19.85 -17.00
CA THR A 498 -5.91 -19.41 -16.09
C THR A 498 -5.90 -17.89 -15.93
N ILE A 499 -7.05 -17.25 -16.15
CA ILE A 499 -7.21 -15.80 -16.04
C ILE A 499 -7.24 -15.43 -14.56
N LEU A 500 -6.26 -14.64 -14.11
CA LEU A 500 -6.20 -14.16 -12.73
C LEU A 500 -7.01 -12.87 -12.59
N GLY A 501 -7.98 -12.87 -11.68
CA GLY A 501 -8.66 -11.65 -11.29
C GLY A 501 -7.69 -10.71 -10.57
N GLN A 502 -7.64 -9.45 -11.00
CA GLN A 502 -6.80 -8.42 -10.41
C GLN A 502 -7.61 -7.16 -10.14
N ARG A 503 -7.03 -6.23 -9.38
CA ARG A 503 -7.54 -4.88 -9.27
C ARG A 503 -6.57 -4.00 -10.05
N LEU A 504 -7.10 -3.31 -11.05
CA LEU A 504 -6.34 -2.39 -11.88
C LEU A 504 -6.75 -0.96 -11.53
N SER A 505 -5.80 -0.04 -11.60
CA SER A 505 -6.02 1.38 -11.33
C SER A 505 -5.70 2.20 -12.56
N ASP A 506 -6.63 3.07 -12.92
CA ASP A 506 -6.36 4.21 -13.80
C ASP A 506 -5.94 5.37 -12.91
N LEU A 507 -4.77 5.94 -13.17
CA LEU A 507 -4.18 7.01 -12.38
C LEU A 507 -3.89 8.23 -13.25
N GLU A 508 -4.04 9.40 -12.66
CA GLU A 508 -3.49 10.64 -13.19
C GLU A 508 -2.54 11.19 -12.13
N ILE A 509 -1.26 11.31 -12.48
CA ILE A 509 -0.18 11.60 -11.52
C ILE A 509 0.74 12.70 -12.04
N ASP A 510 1.37 13.39 -11.10
CA ASP A 510 2.56 14.16 -11.36
C ASP A 510 3.73 13.59 -10.56
N LEU A 511 4.90 13.56 -11.17
CA LEU A 511 6.12 13.01 -10.61
C LEU A 511 7.20 14.09 -10.62
N ILE A 512 7.80 14.31 -9.45
CA ILE A 512 8.97 15.18 -9.31
C ILE A 512 10.16 14.29 -9.07
N ILE A 513 11.23 14.47 -9.82
CA ILE A 513 12.48 13.72 -9.69
C ILE A 513 13.57 14.71 -9.33
N ARG A 514 14.30 14.43 -8.24
CA ARG A 514 15.53 15.13 -7.87
C ARG A 514 16.69 14.51 -8.66
N VAL A 515 17.48 15.36 -9.29
CA VAL A 515 18.60 14.98 -10.14
C VAL A 515 19.87 15.67 -9.65
N GLU A 516 20.91 14.87 -9.50
CA GLU A 516 22.25 15.32 -9.15
C GLU A 516 23.13 15.24 -10.40
N SER A 517 23.68 16.39 -10.79
CA SER A 517 24.56 16.50 -11.95
C SER A 517 25.31 17.84 -11.95
N GLN A 518 26.51 17.84 -12.51
CA GLN A 518 27.28 19.06 -12.79
C GLN A 518 26.79 19.80 -14.04
N ASN A 519 26.09 19.10 -14.94
CA ASN A 519 25.61 19.66 -16.20
C ASN A 519 24.15 20.08 -16.09
N ARG A 520 23.76 21.09 -16.86
CA ARG A 520 22.39 21.61 -16.84
C ARG A 520 21.44 20.68 -17.58
N ILE A 521 20.41 20.20 -16.88
CA ILE A 521 19.48 19.21 -17.43
C ILE A 521 18.52 19.81 -18.47
N SER A 522 18.33 21.14 -18.42
CA SER A 522 17.54 21.90 -19.40
C SER A 522 18.07 21.80 -20.84
N ASP A 523 19.35 21.44 -21.00
CA ASP A 523 19.99 21.39 -22.31
C ASP A 523 19.61 20.10 -23.06
N PHE A 524 19.09 19.10 -22.33
CA PHE A 524 18.78 17.75 -22.83
C PHE A 524 17.27 17.44 -22.82
N LEU A 525 16.43 18.45 -23.04
CA LEU A 525 14.96 18.29 -23.02
C LEU A 525 14.44 17.30 -24.07
N SER A 526 15.09 17.20 -25.22
CA SER A 526 14.68 16.29 -26.30
C SER A 526 14.93 14.84 -25.90
N GLU A 527 16.10 14.57 -25.34
CA GLU A 527 16.54 13.28 -24.83
C GLU A 527 15.69 12.86 -23.63
N LEU A 528 15.37 13.80 -22.73
CA LEU A 528 14.45 13.55 -21.62
C LEU A 528 13.06 13.12 -22.12
N LYS A 529 12.55 13.73 -23.18
CA LYS A 529 11.26 13.33 -23.77
C LYS A 529 11.32 11.95 -24.41
N ALA A 530 12.44 11.63 -25.07
CA ALA A 530 12.64 10.35 -25.75
C ALA A 530 12.88 9.17 -24.79
N ALA A 531 13.53 9.40 -23.65
CA ALA A 531 13.83 8.37 -22.66
C ALA A 531 12.66 8.00 -21.73
N LEU A 532 11.48 8.62 -21.90
CA LEU A 532 10.36 8.40 -20.98
C LEU A 532 9.87 6.94 -21.04
N PRO A 533 9.85 6.21 -19.90
CA PRO A 533 9.37 4.83 -19.90
C PRO A 533 7.88 4.73 -20.21
N VAL A 534 7.51 3.68 -20.95
CA VAL A 534 6.12 3.44 -21.39
C VAL A 534 5.28 2.61 -20.42
N VAL A 535 5.89 2.02 -19.39
CA VAL A 535 5.23 1.09 -18.45
C VAL A 535 5.45 1.52 -17.00
N LEU A 536 4.38 1.52 -16.19
CA LEU A 536 4.42 1.70 -14.75
C LEU A 536 3.54 0.66 -14.07
N ALA A 537 4.10 -0.10 -13.12
CA ALA A 537 3.38 -1.12 -12.35
C ALA A 537 2.56 -2.10 -13.22
N GLY A 538 3.08 -2.44 -14.41
CA GLY A 538 2.44 -3.30 -15.40
C GLY A 538 1.32 -2.64 -16.23
N GLY A 539 0.99 -1.37 -15.97
CA GLY A 539 0.11 -0.54 -16.79
C GLY A 539 0.88 0.30 -17.81
N SER A 540 0.16 0.96 -18.71
CA SER A 540 0.73 1.81 -19.76
C SER A 540 0.73 3.27 -19.34
N VAL A 541 1.85 3.96 -19.56
CA VAL A 541 2.03 5.38 -19.28
C VAL A 541 1.76 6.18 -20.55
N PHE A 542 0.92 7.20 -20.43
CA PHE A 542 0.58 8.11 -21.50
C PHE A 542 0.82 9.55 -21.05
N GLN A 543 1.38 10.33 -21.96
CA GLN A 543 1.42 11.78 -21.86
C GLN A 543 -0.01 12.37 -21.85
N PRO A 544 -0.19 13.62 -21.39
CA PRO A 544 -1.45 14.32 -21.56
C PRO A 544 -1.83 14.41 -23.04
N LEU A 545 -3.13 14.57 -23.31
CA LEU A 545 -3.64 14.67 -24.68
C LEU A 545 -3.01 15.88 -25.38
N ILE A 546 -2.60 15.72 -26.64
CA ILE A 546 -2.03 16.83 -27.43
C ILE A 546 -2.99 18.03 -27.48
N SER A 547 -4.30 17.77 -27.52
CA SER A 547 -5.35 18.79 -27.49
C SER A 547 -5.36 19.65 -26.22
N SER A 548 -4.74 19.20 -25.14
CA SER A 548 -4.68 19.94 -23.88
C SER A 548 -3.60 21.03 -23.86
N GLN A 549 -2.66 21.01 -24.81
CA GLN A 549 -1.53 21.96 -24.89
C GLN A 549 -0.75 22.10 -23.58
N ILE A 550 -0.73 21.03 -22.76
CA ILE A 550 -0.01 21.01 -21.49
C ILE A 550 1.47 20.69 -21.76
N ASP A 551 2.35 21.58 -21.28
CA ASP A 551 3.77 21.30 -21.20
C ASP A 551 4.07 20.37 -20.03
N TRP A 552 4.12 19.07 -20.35
CA TRP A 552 4.15 18.00 -19.36
C TRP A 552 5.53 17.75 -18.77
N LEU A 553 6.59 18.29 -19.36
CA LEU A 553 7.96 18.12 -18.88
C LEU A 553 8.60 19.49 -18.66
N LYS A 554 8.93 19.78 -17.39
CA LYS A 554 9.62 21.01 -17.00
C LYS A 554 10.85 20.68 -16.17
N THR A 555 11.88 21.50 -16.29
CA THR A 555 13.13 21.34 -15.55
C THR A 555 13.37 22.58 -14.70
N PHE A 556 13.79 22.39 -13.45
CA PHE A 556 14.03 23.48 -12.51
C PHE A 556 15.43 23.35 -11.91
N SER A 557 16.12 24.47 -11.77
CA SER A 557 17.41 24.55 -11.04
C SER A 557 17.26 25.16 -9.65
N SER A 558 16.05 25.62 -9.28
CA SER A 558 15.79 26.27 -7.99
C SER A 558 14.62 25.61 -7.26
N LYS A 559 14.84 25.30 -5.98
CA LYS A 559 13.82 24.82 -5.03
C LYS A 559 12.63 25.79 -4.95
N SER A 560 12.89 27.09 -4.94
CA SER A 560 11.86 28.14 -4.84
C SER A 560 10.97 28.20 -6.10
N GLU A 561 11.58 28.09 -7.29
CA GLU A 561 10.83 28.10 -8.56
C GLU A 561 9.92 26.87 -8.69
N LEU A 562 10.46 25.68 -8.39
CA LEU A 562 9.67 24.46 -8.36
C LEU A 562 8.52 24.56 -7.35
N PHE A 563 8.80 24.97 -6.11
CA PHE A 563 7.76 25.08 -5.09
C PHE A 563 6.68 26.11 -5.45
N HIS A 564 7.04 27.19 -6.16
CA HIS A 564 6.07 28.16 -6.69
C HIS A 564 5.08 27.52 -7.67
N VAL A 565 5.50 26.53 -8.45
CA VAL A 565 4.60 25.75 -9.31
C VAL A 565 3.79 24.77 -8.48
N LEU A 566 4.44 24.02 -7.59
CA LEU A 566 3.81 22.95 -6.80
C LEU A 566 2.77 23.46 -5.79
N LYS A 567 2.94 24.68 -5.26
CA LYS A 567 1.93 25.28 -4.36
C LYS A 567 0.59 25.46 -5.06
N GLY A 568 0.58 25.66 -6.38
CA GLY A 568 -0.59 25.92 -7.22
C GLY A 568 -1.36 24.67 -7.64
N GLU A 569 -0.97 23.48 -7.17
CA GLU A 569 -1.64 22.23 -7.52
C GLU A 569 -3.09 22.18 -7.02
N PRO A 570 -4.04 21.62 -7.81
CA PRO A 570 -5.46 21.72 -7.52
C PRO A 570 -5.84 20.85 -6.33
N ALA A 571 -6.69 21.33 -5.45
CA ALA A 571 -6.95 20.66 -4.17
C ALA A 571 -7.66 19.30 -4.22
N ASN A 572 -8.14 18.92 -5.40
CA ASN A 572 -8.78 17.62 -5.60
C ASN A 572 -7.77 16.46 -5.46
N GLY A 573 -6.50 16.68 -5.80
CA GLY A 573 -5.46 15.67 -5.70
C GLY A 573 -4.86 15.52 -4.30
N ARG A 574 -3.92 14.58 -4.16
CA ARG A 574 -3.26 14.26 -2.89
C ARG A 574 -1.77 14.03 -3.10
N TRP A 575 -0.98 14.62 -2.22
CA TRP A 575 0.44 14.33 -2.08
C TRP A 575 0.65 13.09 -1.23
N LEU A 576 1.65 12.29 -1.59
CA LEU A 576 2.04 11.11 -0.82
C LEU A 576 3.41 11.30 -0.20
N PHE A 577 3.41 11.48 1.11
CA PHE A 577 4.61 11.70 1.89
C PHE A 577 5.00 10.42 2.64
N PRO A 578 6.30 10.10 2.73
CA PRO A 578 6.78 9.07 3.63
C PRO A 578 6.42 9.40 5.09
N SER A 579 5.99 8.37 5.82
CA SER A 579 5.80 8.48 7.27
C SER A 579 7.12 8.24 7.99
N GLU A 580 7.45 9.08 8.97
CA GLU A 580 8.62 8.88 9.84
C GLU A 580 8.40 7.71 10.81
N THR A 581 7.17 7.56 11.28
CA THR A 581 6.77 6.42 12.14
C THR A 581 6.27 5.29 11.25
N GLN A 582 6.94 4.14 11.33
CA GLN A 582 6.57 2.91 10.64
C GLN A 582 6.13 1.84 11.65
N PRO A 583 5.05 1.09 11.36
CA PRO A 583 4.55 0.05 12.25
C PRO A 583 5.41 -1.21 12.17
N GLN A 584 5.54 -1.93 13.28
CA GLN A 584 6.15 -3.28 13.32
C GLN A 584 5.11 -4.40 13.33
N SER A 585 3.88 -4.11 13.79
CA SER A 585 2.78 -5.08 13.86
C SER A 585 1.48 -4.54 13.26
N PHE A 586 0.54 -5.44 12.98
CA PHE A 586 -0.80 -5.06 12.53
C PHE A 586 -1.63 -4.35 13.61
N ASP A 587 -1.37 -4.61 14.91
CA ASP A 587 -2.01 -3.90 16.00
C ASP A 587 -1.55 -2.44 16.05
N GLU A 588 -0.24 -2.22 15.90
CA GLU A 588 0.31 -0.87 15.81
C GLU A 588 -0.22 -0.15 14.56
N LEU A 589 -0.30 -0.84 13.42
CA LEU A 589 -0.92 -0.30 12.21
C LEU A 589 -2.34 0.21 12.48
N GLU A 590 -3.18 -0.61 13.11
CA GLU A 590 -4.56 -0.26 13.41
C GLU A 590 -4.67 0.95 14.35
N GLN A 591 -3.79 1.03 15.35
CA GLN A 591 -3.69 2.19 16.25
C GLN A 591 -3.28 3.46 15.49
N LEU A 592 -2.25 3.39 14.64
CA LEU A 592 -1.76 4.52 13.85
C LEU A 592 -2.82 5.02 12.86
N LEU A 593 -3.57 4.10 12.22
CA LEU A 593 -4.65 4.44 11.30
C LEU A 593 -5.87 5.02 12.03
N SER A 594 -6.16 4.54 13.24
CA SER A 594 -7.25 5.09 14.08
C SER A 594 -6.93 6.50 14.59
N GLY A 595 -5.65 6.80 14.83
CA GLY A 595 -5.19 8.10 15.31
C GLY A 595 -5.19 9.20 14.24
N ASP A 596 -4.89 8.87 12.99
CA ASP A 596 -4.81 9.84 11.89
C ASP A 596 -5.39 9.27 10.58
N SER A 597 -6.53 9.84 10.17
CA SER A 597 -7.24 9.46 8.94
C SER A 597 -6.45 9.73 7.65
N ASN A 598 -5.35 10.49 7.73
CA ASN A 598 -4.47 10.76 6.59
C ASN A 598 -3.39 9.70 6.42
N ARG A 599 -3.23 8.78 7.36
CA ARG A 599 -2.29 7.67 7.21
C ARG A 599 -2.92 6.57 6.37
N ILE A 600 -2.12 6.00 5.49
CA ILE A 600 -2.50 4.86 4.65
C ILE A 600 -1.38 3.82 4.66
N PRO A 601 -1.70 2.52 4.72
CA PRO A 601 -0.72 1.48 4.47
C PRO A 601 -0.27 1.51 3.00
N ILE A 602 1.01 1.28 2.76
CA ILE A 602 1.62 1.20 1.42
C ILE A 602 2.64 0.06 1.36
N SER A 603 2.89 -0.46 0.15
CA SER A 603 3.99 -1.39 -0.10
C SER A 603 5.28 -0.61 -0.30
N ILE A 604 6.19 -0.69 0.66
CA ILE A 604 7.44 0.09 0.69
C ILE A 604 8.62 -0.66 0.07
N GLY A 605 8.56 -1.98 -0.06
CA GLY A 605 9.67 -2.75 -0.63
C GLY A 605 9.64 -4.23 -0.26
N TYR A 606 10.83 -4.79 -0.04
CA TYR A 606 11.06 -6.21 0.13
C TYR A 606 11.96 -6.51 1.34
N HIS A 607 11.60 -7.54 2.09
CA HIS A 607 12.38 -8.07 3.20
C HIS A 607 13.01 -9.40 2.79
N LEU A 608 14.34 -9.50 2.80
CA LEU A 608 15.05 -10.67 2.29
C LEU A 608 14.88 -11.87 3.24
N LEU A 609 14.72 -13.04 2.66
CA LEU A 609 14.68 -14.32 3.38
C LEU A 609 16.07 -14.99 3.45
N GLU A 610 16.97 -14.57 2.58
CA GLU A 610 18.34 -15.05 2.48
C GLU A 610 19.22 -13.92 1.98
N TYR A 611 20.53 -14.02 2.24
CA TYR A 611 21.49 -13.13 1.61
C TYR A 611 21.59 -13.44 0.10
N PRO A 612 21.88 -12.44 -0.76
CA PRO A 612 22.01 -12.67 -2.20
C PRO A 612 23.07 -13.73 -2.54
N THR A 613 22.67 -14.78 -3.25
CA THR A 613 23.51 -15.92 -3.66
C THR A 613 23.38 -16.21 -5.16
N ALA A 614 24.31 -16.99 -5.72
CA ALA A 614 24.21 -17.43 -7.11
C ALA A 614 23.10 -18.48 -7.25
N ARG A 615 22.25 -18.35 -8.27
CA ARG A 615 21.12 -19.24 -8.50
C ARG A 615 20.88 -19.47 -9.99
N ASP A 616 20.50 -20.68 -10.38
CA ASP A 616 20.17 -20.96 -11.77
C ASP A 616 18.89 -20.23 -12.19
N ASN A 617 18.85 -19.77 -13.45
CA ASN A 617 17.73 -19.01 -14.03
C ASN A 617 17.42 -17.66 -13.35
N SER A 618 18.35 -17.10 -12.56
CA SER A 618 18.23 -15.71 -12.09
C SER A 618 18.50 -14.71 -13.22
N LEU A 619 17.90 -13.52 -13.14
CA LEU A 619 18.15 -12.44 -14.11
C LEU A 619 19.57 -11.83 -14.01
N THR A 620 20.21 -11.95 -12.85
CA THR A 620 21.57 -11.46 -12.58
C THR A 620 22.37 -12.52 -11.84
N GLU A 621 23.68 -12.33 -11.69
CA GLU A 621 24.56 -13.30 -11.00
C GLU A 621 24.18 -13.57 -9.54
N ARG A 622 23.56 -12.58 -8.88
CA ARG A 622 23.10 -12.68 -7.50
C ARG A 622 21.59 -12.61 -7.40
N HIS A 623 21.01 -13.51 -6.63
CA HIS A 623 19.58 -13.62 -6.42
C HIS A 623 19.24 -13.86 -4.94
N ALA A 624 18.11 -13.31 -4.49
CA ALA A 624 17.51 -13.63 -3.19
C ALA A 624 15.99 -13.82 -3.29
N TYR A 625 15.43 -14.74 -2.50
CA TYR A 625 14.00 -14.72 -2.19
C TYR A 625 13.71 -13.66 -1.13
N ALA A 626 12.59 -12.95 -1.30
CA ALA A 626 12.17 -11.91 -0.38
C ALA A 626 10.66 -11.91 -0.20
N GLU A 627 10.17 -11.48 0.95
CA GLU A 627 8.75 -11.19 1.15
C GLU A 627 8.45 -9.68 1.02
N ASN A 628 7.17 -9.32 0.97
CA ASN A 628 6.77 -7.92 0.79
C ASN A 628 6.78 -7.20 2.14
N ALA A 629 7.36 -5.99 2.19
CA ALA A 629 7.35 -5.12 3.36
C ALA A 629 6.22 -4.09 3.27
N LEU A 630 5.38 -4.01 4.31
CA LEU A 630 4.33 -3.01 4.41
C LEU A 630 4.75 -1.89 5.36
N GLY A 631 4.51 -0.65 4.93
CA GLY A 631 4.73 0.55 5.73
C GLY A 631 3.52 1.48 5.69
N ILE A 632 3.70 2.70 6.18
CA ILE A 632 2.69 3.76 6.18
C ILE A 632 3.21 4.98 5.41
N ALA A 633 2.31 5.60 4.66
CA ALA A 633 2.47 6.92 4.07
C ALA A 633 1.41 7.89 4.63
N LYS A 634 1.66 9.19 4.49
CA LYS A 634 0.68 10.25 4.76
C LYS A 634 0.13 10.78 3.44
N ARG A 635 -1.19 10.81 3.31
CA ARG A 635 -1.89 11.51 2.22
C ARG A 635 -2.17 12.94 2.66
N LEU A 636 -1.54 13.91 2.01
CA LEU A 636 -1.68 15.33 2.32
C LEU A 636 -2.46 16.05 1.23
N ASN A 637 -3.23 17.06 1.62
CA ASN A 637 -3.86 17.97 0.67
C ASN A 637 -2.82 19.01 0.22
N PRO A 638 -2.84 19.48 -1.05
CA PRO A 638 -2.02 20.62 -1.50
C PRO A 638 -1.98 21.81 -0.53
N ILE A 639 -3.09 22.10 0.17
CA ILE A 639 -3.12 23.15 1.20
C ILE A 639 -2.16 22.88 2.37
N ASP A 640 -2.11 21.64 2.85
CA ASP A 640 -1.22 21.27 3.94
C ASP A 640 0.25 21.42 3.51
N VAL A 641 0.54 21.13 2.24
CA VAL A 641 1.88 21.32 1.65
C VAL A 641 2.21 22.80 1.49
N ARG A 642 1.25 23.61 1.01
CA ARG A 642 1.41 25.06 0.86
C ARG A 642 1.76 25.72 2.19
N PHE A 643 1.07 25.39 3.28
CA PHE A 643 1.36 25.92 4.61
C PHE A 643 2.54 25.25 5.32
N GLY A 644 2.98 24.08 4.86
CA GLY A 644 4.24 23.51 5.32
C GLY A 644 5.43 24.35 4.87
N GLY A 645 5.29 25.06 3.75
CA GLY A 645 6.35 25.86 3.15
C GLY A 645 7.32 25.00 2.34
N ARG A 646 8.26 25.70 1.69
CA ARG A 646 9.24 25.12 0.76
C ARG A 646 10.08 24.03 1.43
N ASP A 647 10.74 24.37 2.53
CA ASP A 647 11.73 23.49 3.16
C ASP A 647 11.08 22.24 3.74
N HIS A 648 9.87 22.38 4.30
CA HIS A 648 9.11 21.22 4.75
C HIS A 648 8.81 20.26 3.60
N PHE A 649 8.45 20.75 2.41
CA PHE A 649 8.21 19.90 1.24
C PHE A 649 9.48 19.14 0.84
N PHE A 650 10.60 19.82 0.61
CA PHE A 650 11.82 19.15 0.14
C PHE A 650 12.37 18.16 1.19
N ASN A 651 12.24 18.47 2.48
CA ASN A 651 12.72 17.60 3.54
C ASN A 651 11.80 16.40 3.81
N HIS A 652 10.53 16.40 3.38
CA HIS A 652 9.55 15.36 3.77
C HIS A 652 8.82 14.68 2.64
N ALA A 653 8.82 15.21 1.41
CA ALA A 653 8.02 14.68 0.31
C ALA A 653 8.75 13.61 -0.52
N PHE A 654 10.08 13.57 -0.46
CA PHE A 654 10.89 12.75 -1.35
C PHE A 654 11.11 11.32 -0.83
N TRP A 655 10.92 10.38 -1.74
CA TRP A 655 11.13 8.95 -1.59
C TRP A 655 12.45 8.54 -2.26
N SER A 656 13.23 7.70 -1.60
CA SER A 656 14.52 7.19 -2.06
C SER A 656 14.65 5.69 -1.77
N LEU A 657 15.47 5.00 -2.58
CA LEU A 657 15.82 3.60 -2.35
C LEU A 657 16.93 3.50 -1.29
N GLU A 658 16.64 2.76 -0.23
CA GLU A 658 17.63 2.34 0.76
C GLU A 658 17.71 0.82 0.72
N TYR A 659 18.92 0.29 0.60
CA TYR A 659 19.17 -1.15 0.64
C TYR A 659 20.17 -1.46 1.75
N SER A 660 19.81 -2.41 2.62
CA SER A 660 20.68 -3.01 3.63
C SER A 660 20.95 -4.47 3.26
N GLY A 661 21.78 -5.18 4.01
CA GLY A 661 22.01 -6.62 3.77
C GLY A 661 20.76 -7.48 3.88
N GLU A 662 19.72 -6.96 4.54
CA GLU A 662 18.52 -7.68 4.96
C GLU A 662 17.25 -7.20 4.26
N ALA A 663 17.20 -5.96 3.76
CA ALA A 663 15.99 -5.40 3.17
C ALA A 663 16.29 -4.40 2.04
N ILE A 664 15.34 -4.28 1.12
CA ILE A 664 15.33 -3.24 0.07
C ILE A 664 14.04 -2.45 0.22
N LEU A 665 14.15 -1.19 0.64
CA LEU A 665 13.01 -0.37 1.06
C LEU A 665 13.03 0.99 0.36
N ILE A 666 11.86 1.52 0.06
CA ILE A 666 11.67 2.90 -0.41
C ILE A 666 11.20 3.75 0.77
N LYS A 667 12.02 4.70 1.21
CA LYS A 667 11.80 5.51 2.41
C LYS A 667 12.03 6.99 2.16
N LYS A 668 11.75 7.81 3.19
CA LYS A 668 12.12 9.23 3.23
C LYS A 668 13.61 9.38 2.92
N LEU A 669 13.95 10.29 2.02
CA LEU A 669 15.34 10.70 1.80
C LEU A 669 15.93 11.17 3.14
N ARG A 670 17.06 10.57 3.54
CA ARG A 670 17.88 11.05 4.66
C ARG A 670 19.03 11.82 4.03
N ASP A 671 19.20 13.08 4.43
CA ASP A 671 20.39 13.87 4.08
C ASP A 671 21.62 13.38 4.84
#